data_AF-A0A534G5N2-F1
#
_entry.id   AF-A0A534G5N2-F1
#
_cell.length_a   1.000
_cell.length_b   1.000
_cell.length_c   1.000
_cell.angle_alpha   90.00
_cell.angle_beta   90.00
_cell.angle_gamma   90.00
#
_symmetry.space_group_name_H-M   'P 1'
#
loop_
_entity.id
_entity.type
_entity.pdbx_description
1 polymer ?
#
loop_
_entity_poly.entity_id
_entity_poly.type
_entity_poly.pdbx_seq_one_letter_code
_entity_poly.pdbx_strand_id
1 'polypeptide(L)'
;MTAYAQGLTSGWAIADGLYQSPISSSQPCAANFIIYIANNASGQIGSTESQYEPNVVPALSALPATPTDTWTDEWTRFLFQSGAVVPAGNSNGSIVTYILDAYNAQNNAGYSQSLQAAARQGGGLYFQVNSQDAVYNALVRILEQIKAVNSTFASASLPVNATNRAQDQNQVFVPMFRPDPKIQARWYGNLKQYQLINSGGSVVLGDAKGQSAINPLTGFPAPCAKSFWTTASADLTNYPNGYWNFGQSVNAGGMWNTSLESQSAKSTCPTTTNSPYDDDPDGPLVEKGGVAEVIRKGNNPAITNSSPTWSPSQRNVLTASSQNSLVPLTTASTGLPASLVNWILGQDVQDENGNGKGNNGVSSTETRPSVHGDEIHSRPLPVDYGSGTVRVFYGSNDGTLRAVDGSSGRELWAFVPPEFYTPAPAAYTPGATPATTPTGLERLMWSGMIDGLQNQISPIIAYFGSPAGVTPTPLPKGYYYDGSIGLYESALNAQGVPGAVWIYPTMRRGGRMLYGLDVTNVSTPGLLWKFGCPNLGNDTNCVPSSGANPTSMGQTWSTPSVAPAALGHSSPVIVVGGGYDGCEDSNLPNPAATINPATAKPYCPTPQKGAGVYVLDAQTGQQLAFFTTTRSVAADVALISIATVGVVDHAYAADTGGNIYRIDFAANSAQWVMNRIAYTNGSGRKFLFAPSLLAAPGNQVYVAIGSGDREHPLQAQYPYTNVLNRFYVFKDSLASTSALWLDDPTQMN
;
A
#
# COMPACT_ATOMS: atom_id res chain seq x y z
N MET A 1 18.03 -54.80 10.45
CA MET A 1 17.79 -53.63 9.57
C MET A 1 16.30 -53.38 9.55
N THR A 2 15.82 -52.55 10.47
CA THR A 2 14.43 -52.10 10.55
C THR A 2 14.36 -50.73 9.92
N ALA A 3 13.55 -50.57 8.88
CA ALA A 3 13.27 -49.28 8.27
C ALA A 3 12.50 -48.41 9.27
N TYR A 4 13.12 -47.34 9.74
CA TYR A 4 12.45 -46.23 10.42
C TYR A 4 12.42 -45.03 9.47
N ALA A 5 11.65 -45.17 8.39
CA ALA A 5 11.00 -44.03 7.77
C ALA A 5 9.51 -44.24 8.05
N GLN A 6 8.99 -43.60 9.11
CA GLN A 6 7.54 -43.50 9.28
C GLN A 6 7.00 -42.54 8.22
N GLY A 7 6.86 -43.05 7.00
CA GLY A 7 5.95 -42.47 6.02
C GLY A 7 4.53 -42.66 6.53
N LEU A 8 3.73 -41.61 6.52
CA LEU A 8 2.30 -41.65 6.85
C LEU A 8 1.60 -42.63 5.89
N THR A 9 1.43 -43.90 6.29
CA THR A 9 0.78 -44.93 5.46
C THR A 9 -0.75 -44.81 5.43
N SER A 10 -1.32 -43.97 6.30
CA SER A 10 -2.76 -43.69 6.33
C SER A 10 -3.04 -42.34 7.01
N GLY A 11 -4.05 -41.62 6.51
CA GLY A 11 -4.52 -40.36 7.08
C GLY A 11 -5.47 -39.64 6.12
N TRP A 12 -6.16 -38.59 6.58
CA TRP A 12 -7.14 -37.85 5.76
C TRP A 12 -6.52 -37.22 4.50
N ALA A 13 -5.20 -36.98 4.50
CA ALA A 13 -4.46 -36.40 3.39
C ALA A 13 -3.67 -37.44 2.58
N ILE A 14 -3.72 -38.75 2.89
CA ILE A 14 -3.01 -39.81 2.15
C ILE A 14 -3.90 -41.05 2.03
N ALA A 15 -4.20 -41.46 0.78
CA ALA A 15 -4.89 -42.70 0.47
C ALA A 15 -4.04 -43.54 -0.49
N ASP A 16 -3.86 -44.83 -0.18
CA ASP A 16 -3.03 -45.77 -0.96
C ASP A 16 -1.59 -45.29 -1.20
N GLY A 17 -1.00 -44.61 -0.21
CA GLY A 17 0.35 -44.04 -0.31
C GLY A 17 0.46 -42.79 -1.19
N LEU A 18 -0.67 -42.26 -1.69
CA LEU A 18 -0.72 -41.05 -2.49
C LEU A 18 -1.30 -39.89 -1.68
N TYR A 19 -0.64 -38.74 -1.71
CA TYR A 19 -1.14 -37.50 -1.14
C TYR A 19 -2.45 -37.08 -1.83
N GLN A 20 -3.52 -37.02 -1.05
CA GLN A 20 -4.83 -36.51 -1.45
C GLN A 20 -4.82 -34.99 -1.30
N SER A 21 -4.54 -34.30 -2.40
CA SER A 21 -4.55 -32.83 -2.40
C SER A 21 -5.96 -32.32 -2.10
N PRO A 22 -6.11 -31.31 -1.21
CA PRO A 22 -7.38 -30.61 -1.06
C PRO A 22 -7.74 -29.79 -2.33
N ILE A 23 -6.79 -29.61 -3.25
CA ILE A 23 -7.01 -28.97 -4.54
C ILE A 23 -7.69 -29.95 -5.50
N SER A 24 -8.81 -29.50 -6.07
CA SER A 24 -9.61 -30.25 -7.05
C SER A 24 -9.73 -29.46 -8.35
N SER A 25 -10.20 -30.11 -9.42
CA SER A 25 -10.54 -29.41 -10.67
C SER A 25 -11.59 -28.31 -10.48
N SER A 26 -12.42 -28.39 -9.44
CA SER A 26 -13.37 -27.35 -9.04
C SER A 26 -12.76 -26.19 -8.23
N GLN A 27 -11.53 -26.34 -7.73
CA GLN A 27 -10.79 -25.31 -6.99
C GLN A 27 -9.32 -25.25 -7.42
N PRO A 28 -9.01 -25.07 -8.72
CA PRO A 28 -7.68 -25.30 -9.28
C PRO A 28 -6.62 -24.24 -8.90
N CYS A 29 -6.95 -23.27 -8.04
CA CYS A 29 -6.07 -22.15 -7.68
C CYS A 29 -5.98 -21.90 -6.17
N ALA A 30 -6.35 -22.87 -5.33
CA ALA A 30 -6.23 -22.75 -3.88
C ALA A 30 -4.75 -22.85 -3.43
N ALA A 31 -4.32 -21.97 -2.52
CA ALA A 31 -3.02 -22.08 -1.89
C ALA A 31 -3.01 -23.23 -0.86
N ASN A 32 -1.88 -23.94 -0.72
CA ASN A 32 -1.71 -25.05 0.20
C ASN A 32 -0.70 -24.71 1.30
N PHE A 33 -1.04 -25.08 2.53
CA PHE A 33 -0.21 -24.83 3.70
C PHE A 33 -0.12 -26.10 4.57
N ILE A 34 1.05 -26.31 5.18
CA ILE A 34 1.28 -27.36 6.18
C ILE A 34 1.58 -26.68 7.51
N ILE A 35 0.91 -27.12 8.59
CA ILE A 35 1.27 -26.76 9.97
C ILE A 35 1.81 -28.02 10.62
N TYR A 36 3.13 -28.10 10.77
CA TYR A 36 3.82 -29.22 11.37
C TYR A 36 4.08 -28.94 12.85
N ILE A 37 3.47 -29.71 13.74
CA ILE A 37 3.67 -29.59 15.19
C ILE A 37 4.57 -30.74 15.64
N ALA A 38 5.82 -30.42 15.94
CA ALA A 38 6.83 -31.39 16.35
C ALA A 38 6.88 -31.50 17.88
N ASN A 39 6.97 -32.72 18.41
CA ASN A 39 7.31 -32.94 19.81
C ASN A 39 8.83 -33.00 19.96
N ASN A 40 9.41 -31.90 20.42
CA ASN A 40 10.85 -31.71 20.52
C ASN A 40 11.52 -32.76 21.42
N ALA A 41 10.88 -33.11 22.54
CA ALA A 41 11.45 -33.99 23.55
C ALA A 41 11.67 -35.43 23.06
N SER A 42 11.05 -35.82 21.95
CA SER A 42 11.17 -37.15 21.33
C SER A 42 11.75 -37.10 19.91
N GLY A 43 12.20 -35.93 19.46
CA GLY A 43 12.83 -35.78 18.14
C GLY A 43 14.19 -36.46 18.09
N GLN A 44 14.36 -37.36 17.13
CA GLN A 44 15.65 -37.98 16.83
C GLN A 44 16.25 -37.32 15.59
N ILE A 45 17.53 -36.94 15.68
CA ILE A 45 18.31 -36.55 14.51
C ILE A 45 18.61 -37.86 13.76
N GLY A 46 18.09 -38.01 12.55
CA GLY A 46 18.25 -39.24 11.76
C GLY A 46 19.71 -39.51 11.39
N SER A 47 20.03 -40.75 11.02
CA SER A 47 21.29 -41.05 10.35
C SER A 47 21.33 -40.35 8.98
N THR A 48 22.51 -39.87 8.57
CA THR A 48 22.77 -39.27 7.25
C THR A 48 22.48 -40.29 6.14
N GLU A 49 21.24 -40.40 5.68
CA GLU A 49 20.85 -41.35 4.64
C GLU A 49 21.08 -40.75 3.26
N SER A 50 21.95 -41.34 2.44
CA SER A 50 22.45 -40.76 1.18
C SER A 50 21.62 -41.12 -0.06
N GLN A 51 20.36 -41.55 0.08
CA GLN A 51 19.55 -41.99 -1.05
C GLN A 51 18.37 -41.05 -1.33
N TYR A 52 18.45 -40.34 -2.45
CA TYR A 52 17.39 -39.52 -3.01
C TYR A 52 16.24 -40.41 -3.48
N GLU A 53 14.98 -40.03 -3.19
CA GLU A 53 13.81 -40.67 -3.79
C GLU A 53 13.85 -40.42 -5.32
N PRO A 54 14.12 -41.44 -6.16
CA PRO A 54 14.45 -41.25 -7.57
C PRO A 54 13.26 -40.76 -8.42
N ASN A 55 12.06 -40.73 -7.84
CA ASN A 55 10.81 -40.39 -8.52
C ASN A 55 10.33 -38.95 -8.26
N VAL A 56 11.11 -38.14 -7.54
CA VAL A 56 10.78 -36.74 -7.24
C VAL A 56 11.20 -35.86 -8.42
N VAL A 57 10.22 -35.31 -9.16
CA VAL A 57 10.44 -34.49 -10.35
C VAL A 57 9.85 -33.08 -10.14
N PRO A 58 10.61 -32.00 -10.37
CA PRO A 58 12.03 -31.97 -10.75
C PRO A 58 12.94 -32.27 -9.55
N ALA A 59 14.06 -32.97 -9.82
CA ALA A 59 15.07 -33.25 -8.79
C ALA A 59 15.78 -31.96 -8.36
N LEU A 60 15.83 -31.70 -7.06
CA LEU A 60 16.54 -30.57 -6.44
C LEU A 60 17.92 -30.99 -5.93
N SER A 61 18.93 -30.14 -6.10
CA SER A 61 20.28 -30.34 -5.54
C SER A 61 20.23 -30.40 -4.01
N ALA A 62 20.91 -31.37 -3.37
CA ALA A 62 20.95 -31.49 -1.91
C ALA A 62 21.51 -30.21 -1.24
N LEU A 63 21.01 -29.87 -0.05
CA LEU A 63 21.62 -28.84 0.77
C LEU A 63 22.92 -29.39 1.39
N PRO A 64 23.87 -28.52 1.78
CA PRO A 64 25.05 -28.96 2.51
C PRO A 64 24.63 -29.58 3.85
N ALA A 65 24.88 -30.87 4.02
CA ALA A 65 24.53 -31.60 5.23
C ALA A 65 25.17 -30.97 6.49
N THR A 66 24.38 -30.77 7.53
CA THR A 66 24.87 -30.33 8.85
C THR A 66 24.80 -31.47 9.88
N PRO A 67 25.57 -31.42 10.98
CA PRO A 67 25.52 -32.47 12.02
C PRO A 67 24.16 -32.61 12.73
N THR A 68 23.25 -31.65 12.53
CA THR A 68 21.92 -31.58 13.15
C THR A 68 20.79 -31.80 12.15
N ASP A 69 21.11 -32.21 10.92
CA ASP A 69 20.17 -32.35 9.81
C ASP A 69 19.23 -33.56 9.96
N THR A 70 17.95 -33.40 9.59
CA THR A 70 16.93 -34.46 9.63
C THR A 70 16.22 -34.70 8.30
N TRP A 71 16.71 -34.12 7.19
CA TRP A 71 16.05 -34.12 5.87
C TRP A 71 14.70 -33.40 5.80
N THR A 72 14.17 -32.96 6.94
CA THR A 72 12.88 -32.25 7.01
C THR A 72 12.96 -30.94 6.22
N ASP A 73 14.13 -30.33 6.12
CA ASP A 73 14.40 -29.15 5.33
C ASP A 73 14.47 -29.42 3.83
N GLU A 74 14.99 -30.57 3.38
CA GLU A 74 14.85 -31.00 1.99
C GLU A 74 13.39 -31.24 1.59
N TRP A 75 12.62 -31.93 2.44
CA TRP A 75 11.20 -32.22 2.18
C TRP A 75 10.37 -30.94 2.07
N THR A 76 10.55 -30.04 3.04
CA THR A 76 9.85 -28.76 3.05
C THR A 76 10.29 -27.87 1.89
N ARG A 77 11.59 -27.87 1.52
CA ARG A 77 12.08 -27.22 0.30
C ARG A 77 11.43 -27.75 -0.96
N PHE A 78 11.34 -29.08 -1.08
CA PHE A 78 10.77 -29.72 -2.24
C PHE A 78 9.29 -29.35 -2.40
N LEU A 79 8.50 -29.47 -1.34
CA LEU A 79 7.08 -29.10 -1.35
C LEU A 79 6.88 -27.60 -1.64
N PHE A 80 7.77 -26.76 -1.12
CA PHE A 80 7.75 -25.32 -1.38
C PHE A 80 8.13 -24.97 -2.83
N GLN A 81 9.13 -25.62 -3.43
CA GLN A 81 9.57 -25.30 -4.80
C GLN A 81 8.73 -25.98 -5.88
N SER A 82 8.27 -27.20 -5.63
CA SER A 82 7.62 -28.06 -6.63
C SER A 82 6.10 -28.10 -6.50
N GLY A 83 5.54 -27.67 -5.36
CA GLY A 83 4.10 -27.63 -5.13
C GLY A 83 3.42 -29.01 -5.12
N ALA A 84 2.12 -29.03 -5.39
CA ALA A 84 1.33 -30.26 -5.60
C ALA A 84 0.67 -30.27 -6.99
N VAL A 85 0.95 -31.29 -7.80
CA VAL A 85 0.43 -31.41 -9.18
C VAL A 85 -0.95 -32.09 -9.18
N VAL A 86 -2.02 -31.33 -8.88
CA VAL A 86 -3.40 -31.85 -8.92
C VAL A 86 -4.38 -30.76 -9.44
N PRO A 87 -5.11 -30.98 -10.54
CA PRO A 87 -5.07 -32.10 -11.49
C PRO A 87 -3.78 -32.14 -12.33
N ALA A 88 -3.54 -33.26 -13.02
CA ALA A 88 -2.42 -33.39 -13.95
C ALA A 88 -2.38 -32.22 -14.96
N GLY A 89 -1.23 -31.54 -15.05
CA GLY A 89 -1.04 -30.36 -15.90
C GLY A 89 -1.26 -29.01 -15.20
N ASN A 90 -1.66 -29.00 -13.92
CA ASN A 90 -1.76 -27.78 -13.14
C ASN A 90 -0.54 -27.62 -12.21
N SER A 91 0.26 -26.57 -12.43
CA SER A 91 1.33 -26.15 -11.54
C SER A 91 0.75 -25.34 -10.39
N ASN A 92 0.11 -26.01 -9.42
CA ASN A 92 -0.27 -25.31 -8.20
C ASN A 92 1.00 -24.86 -7.48
N GLY A 93 1.00 -23.61 -7.03
CA GLY A 93 2.17 -22.98 -6.45
C GLY A 93 2.71 -23.65 -5.18
N SER A 94 3.73 -23.01 -4.63
CA SER A 94 4.46 -23.45 -3.43
C SER A 94 3.56 -23.89 -2.27
N ILE A 95 3.89 -25.04 -1.65
CA ILE A 95 3.30 -25.45 -0.38
C ILE A 95 4.13 -24.86 0.76
N VAL A 96 3.54 -23.95 1.53
CA VAL A 96 4.23 -23.28 2.64
C VAL A 96 4.11 -24.12 3.92
N THR A 97 5.24 -24.40 4.58
CA THR A 97 5.28 -25.19 5.82
C THR A 97 5.64 -24.34 7.04
N TYR A 98 4.72 -24.27 7.99
CA TYR A 98 4.91 -23.71 9.32
C TYR A 98 5.31 -24.80 10.31
N ILE A 99 6.22 -24.48 11.23
CA ILE A 99 6.70 -25.45 12.21
C ILE A 99 6.50 -24.93 13.63
N LEU A 100 5.83 -25.71 14.47
CA LEU A 100 5.74 -25.52 15.91
C LEU A 100 6.63 -26.56 16.58
N ASP A 101 7.74 -26.10 17.15
CA ASP A 101 8.65 -26.88 17.97
C ASP A 101 8.15 -26.89 19.42
N ALA A 102 7.33 -27.89 19.75
CA ALA A 102 6.65 -28.00 21.03
C ALA A 102 7.48 -28.77 22.05
N TYR A 103 7.71 -28.16 23.21
CA TYR A 103 8.33 -28.80 24.36
C TYR A 103 7.66 -28.34 25.66
N ASN A 104 8.01 -28.97 26.78
CA ASN A 104 7.62 -28.49 28.10
C ASN A 104 8.87 -28.25 28.94
N ALA A 105 9.47 -29.32 29.48
CA ALA A 105 10.70 -29.23 30.29
C ALA A 105 11.97 -29.65 29.53
N GLN A 106 11.85 -30.43 28.45
CA GLN A 106 12.98 -31.03 27.73
C GLN A 106 13.09 -30.45 26.33
N ASN A 107 14.15 -29.67 26.09
CA ASN A 107 14.46 -29.06 24.80
C ASN A 107 15.77 -29.66 24.24
N ASN A 108 15.69 -30.28 23.07
CA ASN A 108 16.77 -30.73 22.22
C ASN A 108 17.11 -29.64 21.20
N ALA A 109 18.13 -28.85 21.52
CA ALA A 109 18.57 -27.74 20.68
C ALA A 109 19.01 -28.17 19.26
N GLY A 110 19.57 -29.37 19.10
CA GLY A 110 19.97 -29.88 17.78
C GLY A 110 18.76 -30.18 16.90
N TYR A 111 17.72 -30.78 17.47
CA TYR A 111 16.47 -31.00 16.74
C TYR A 111 15.74 -29.69 16.44
N SER A 112 15.74 -28.74 17.38
CA SER A 112 15.22 -27.39 17.13
C SER A 112 15.92 -26.71 15.95
N GLN A 113 17.26 -26.82 15.82
CA GLN A 113 17.99 -26.28 14.67
C GLN A 113 17.57 -26.91 13.34
N SER A 114 17.30 -28.23 13.34
CA SER A 114 16.79 -28.91 12.15
C SER A 114 15.39 -28.42 11.76
N LEU A 115 14.50 -28.30 12.74
CA LEU A 115 13.15 -27.77 12.55
C LEU A 115 13.17 -26.29 12.11
N GLN A 116 14.13 -25.50 12.59
CA GLN A 116 14.34 -24.13 12.12
C GLN A 116 14.78 -24.11 10.66
N ALA A 117 15.74 -24.96 10.28
CA ALA A 117 16.15 -25.13 8.88
C ALA A 117 14.96 -25.56 8.01
N ALA A 118 14.09 -26.45 8.50
CA ALA A 118 12.93 -26.91 7.76
C ALA A 118 11.87 -25.84 7.56
N ALA A 119 11.55 -25.05 8.60
CA ALA A 119 10.65 -23.92 8.44
C ALA A 119 11.22 -22.91 7.44
N ARG A 120 12.54 -22.70 7.49
CA ARG A 120 13.27 -21.83 6.57
C ARG A 120 13.19 -22.37 5.15
N GLN A 121 13.37 -23.65 4.88
CA GLN A 121 13.29 -24.14 3.49
C GLN A 121 11.84 -24.25 3.00
N GLY A 122 10.90 -24.47 3.90
CA GLY A 122 9.47 -24.59 3.61
C GLY A 122 8.72 -23.30 3.36
N GLY A 123 9.36 -22.12 3.33
CA GLY A 123 8.67 -20.85 3.08
C GLY A 123 7.92 -20.25 4.27
N GLY A 124 7.78 -20.99 5.38
CA GLY A 124 6.97 -20.59 6.52
C GLY A 124 7.75 -20.00 7.68
N LEU A 125 7.18 -20.08 8.88
CA LEU A 125 7.77 -19.62 10.13
C LEU A 125 8.00 -20.77 11.11
N TYR A 126 9.05 -20.63 11.91
CA TYR A 126 9.35 -21.47 13.05
C TYR A 126 8.82 -20.83 14.34
N PHE A 127 8.15 -21.62 15.16
CA PHE A 127 7.65 -21.22 16.47
C PHE A 127 8.13 -22.21 17.50
N GLN A 128 8.96 -21.76 18.43
CA GLN A 128 9.28 -22.54 19.61
C GLN A 128 8.21 -22.29 20.69
N VAL A 129 7.49 -23.34 21.11
CA VAL A 129 6.31 -23.23 21.97
C VAL A 129 6.46 -24.12 23.21
N ASN A 130 6.40 -23.51 24.40
CA ASN A 130 6.61 -24.20 25.68
C ASN A 130 5.38 -24.22 26.61
N SER A 131 4.25 -23.69 26.14
CA SER A 131 3.02 -23.56 26.91
C SER A 131 1.80 -23.61 25.99
N GLN A 132 0.63 -23.84 26.58
CA GLN A 132 -0.65 -23.81 25.85
C GLN A 132 -0.88 -22.45 25.18
N ASP A 133 -0.59 -21.35 25.87
CA ASP A 133 -0.74 -20.00 25.33
C ASP A 133 0.22 -19.74 24.16
N ALA A 134 1.45 -20.27 24.23
CA ALA A 134 2.41 -20.17 23.14
C ALA A 134 1.94 -20.93 21.89
N VAL A 135 1.35 -22.12 22.07
CA VAL A 135 0.74 -22.90 20.98
C VAL A 135 -0.43 -22.13 20.36
N TYR A 136 -1.35 -21.61 21.19
CA TYR A 136 -2.50 -20.83 20.71
C TYR A 136 -2.07 -19.60 19.91
N ASN A 137 -1.13 -18.81 20.44
CA ASN A 137 -0.62 -17.62 19.79
C ASN A 137 0.09 -17.93 18.46
N ALA A 138 0.87 -19.03 18.40
CA ALA A 138 1.51 -19.48 17.17
C ALA A 138 0.48 -19.87 16.09
N LEU A 139 -0.55 -20.64 16.46
CA LEU A 139 -1.61 -21.06 15.53
C LEU A 139 -2.40 -19.86 14.99
N VAL A 140 -2.77 -18.90 15.83
CA VAL A 140 -3.47 -17.69 15.34
C VAL A 140 -2.59 -16.91 14.38
N ARG A 141 -1.31 -16.72 14.70
CA ARG A 141 -0.35 -16.02 13.83
C ARG A 141 -0.19 -16.71 12.47
N ILE A 142 -0.16 -18.04 12.44
CA ILE A 142 -0.13 -18.81 11.19
C ILE A 142 -1.40 -18.58 10.37
N LEU A 143 -2.56 -18.65 11.01
CA LEU A 143 -3.85 -18.44 10.33
C LEU A 143 -4.02 -17.00 9.81
N GLU A 144 -3.47 -16.00 10.50
CA GLU A 144 -3.40 -14.61 10.00
C GLU A 144 -2.56 -14.51 8.72
N GLN A 145 -1.40 -15.20 8.66
CA GLN A 145 -0.58 -15.25 7.44
C GLN A 145 -1.28 -15.95 6.28
N ILE A 146 -1.93 -17.09 6.56
CA ILE A 146 -2.72 -17.83 5.55
C ILE A 146 -3.86 -16.98 4.98
N LYS A 147 -4.43 -16.06 5.77
CA LYS A 147 -5.47 -15.13 5.31
C LYS A 147 -4.93 -13.94 4.52
N ALA A 148 -3.66 -13.58 4.65
CA ALA A 148 -3.08 -12.36 4.08
C ALA A 148 -2.85 -12.39 2.56
N VAL A 149 -3.47 -13.31 1.80
CA VAL A 149 -3.09 -13.60 0.41
C VAL A 149 -3.73 -12.64 -0.61
N ASN A 150 -2.86 -12.04 -1.44
CA ASN A 150 -3.04 -11.40 -2.76
C ASN A 150 -4.32 -10.59 -3.02
N SER A 151 -4.54 -9.50 -2.29
CA SER A 151 -5.33 -8.38 -2.82
C SER A 151 -4.44 -7.53 -3.73
N THR A 152 -4.58 -7.60 -5.06
CA THR A 152 -3.63 -6.94 -5.99
C THR A 152 -4.17 -5.79 -6.83
N PHE A 153 -5.21 -5.08 -6.37
CA PHE A 153 -5.69 -3.91 -7.10
C PHE A 153 -6.04 -2.73 -6.21
N ALA A 154 -5.52 -1.58 -6.58
CA ALA A 154 -6.03 -0.27 -6.21
C ALA A 154 -6.73 0.39 -7.43
N SER A 155 -7.22 1.62 -7.26
CA SER A 155 -7.99 2.32 -8.30
C SER A 155 -7.10 2.67 -9.51
N ALA A 156 -7.39 2.09 -10.67
CA ALA A 156 -6.74 2.48 -11.93
C ALA A 156 -7.09 3.91 -12.35
N SER A 157 -6.24 4.54 -13.16
CA SER A 157 -6.48 5.86 -13.72
C SER A 157 -6.10 5.97 -15.20
N LEU A 158 -6.69 6.97 -15.85
CA LEU A 158 -6.47 7.35 -17.24
C LEU A 158 -6.03 8.82 -17.28
N PRO A 159 -5.10 9.22 -18.17
CA PRO A 159 -4.87 10.62 -18.49
C PRO A 159 -6.19 11.32 -18.76
N VAL A 160 -6.40 12.45 -18.12
CA VAL A 160 -7.52 13.32 -18.42
C VAL A 160 -6.95 14.69 -18.71
N ASN A 161 -7.06 15.15 -19.96
CA ASN A 161 -6.76 16.54 -20.28
C ASN A 161 -8.00 17.38 -19.96
N ALA A 162 -7.91 18.25 -18.93
CA ALA A 162 -9.05 19.05 -18.49
C ALA A 162 -9.52 20.06 -19.56
N THR A 163 -8.61 20.46 -20.46
CA THR A 163 -8.86 21.51 -21.46
C THR A 163 -9.15 20.94 -22.87
N ASN A 164 -8.70 19.71 -23.17
CA ASN A 164 -8.90 19.06 -24.47
C ASN A 164 -9.13 17.54 -24.34
N ARG A 165 -10.31 17.14 -23.84
CA ARG A 165 -10.73 15.73 -23.66
C ARG A 165 -10.71 14.87 -24.93
N ALA A 166 -10.44 15.44 -26.10
CA ALA A 166 -10.31 14.71 -27.37
C ALA A 166 -8.88 14.21 -27.66
N GLN A 167 -7.89 14.59 -26.85
CA GLN A 167 -6.47 14.22 -27.03
C GLN A 167 -5.94 13.23 -25.99
N ASP A 168 -6.82 12.62 -25.18
CA ASP A 168 -6.42 11.68 -24.14
C ASP A 168 -5.62 10.51 -24.74
N GLN A 169 -4.41 10.31 -24.23
CA GLN A 169 -3.54 9.22 -24.65
C GLN A 169 -4.12 7.90 -24.16
N ASN A 170 -4.04 6.85 -24.98
CA ASN A 170 -4.49 5.50 -24.63
C ASN A 170 -3.51 4.80 -23.66
N GLN A 171 -3.37 5.36 -22.46
CA GLN A 171 -2.47 4.90 -21.40
C GLN A 171 -3.31 4.65 -20.15
N VAL A 172 -3.29 3.43 -19.63
CA VAL A 172 -4.00 3.04 -18.40
C VAL A 172 -2.96 2.76 -17.33
N PHE A 173 -2.96 3.56 -16.27
CA PHE A 173 -2.03 3.38 -15.15
C PHE A 173 -2.72 2.57 -14.05
N VAL A 174 -2.16 1.40 -13.76
CA VAL A 174 -2.71 0.43 -12.82
C VAL A 174 -1.76 0.33 -11.63
N PRO A 175 -2.12 0.94 -10.49
CA PRO A 175 -1.39 0.75 -9.24
C PRO A 175 -1.61 -0.69 -8.74
N MET A 176 -0.55 -1.31 -8.27
CA MET A 176 -0.53 -2.67 -7.76
C MET A 176 0.09 -2.70 -6.37
N PHE A 177 -0.40 -3.61 -5.54
CA PHE A 177 0.20 -3.91 -4.26
C PHE A 177 -0.02 -5.37 -3.90
N ARG A 178 0.74 -5.89 -2.94
CA ARG A 178 0.35 -7.10 -2.20
C ARG A 178 0.79 -7.01 -0.75
N PRO A 179 -0.01 -7.51 0.19
CA PRO A 179 0.45 -7.71 1.55
C PRO A 179 1.70 -8.59 1.61
N ASP A 180 2.57 -8.29 2.57
CA ASP A 180 3.70 -9.16 2.86
C ASP A 180 3.18 -10.49 3.48
N PRO A 181 3.56 -11.65 2.93
CA PRO A 181 3.07 -12.95 3.38
C PRO A 181 3.54 -13.31 4.79
N LYS A 182 4.61 -12.66 5.28
CA LYS A 182 5.11 -12.80 6.65
C LYS A 182 4.55 -11.70 7.57
N ILE A 183 3.47 -11.04 7.17
CA ILE A 183 2.73 -9.99 7.90
C ILE A 183 3.64 -8.83 8.34
N GLN A 184 4.67 -8.53 7.56
CA GLN A 184 5.59 -7.43 7.81
C GLN A 184 5.00 -6.08 7.39
N ALA A 185 5.58 -5.00 7.92
CA ALA A 185 5.11 -3.64 7.67
C ALA A 185 5.35 -3.16 6.22
N ARG A 186 6.42 -3.64 5.58
CA ARG A 186 6.76 -3.32 4.19
C ARG A 186 6.02 -4.23 3.24
N TRP A 187 5.03 -3.68 2.55
CA TRP A 187 4.32 -4.36 1.47
C TRP A 187 4.90 -3.92 0.13
N TYR A 188 4.89 -4.81 -0.83
CA TYR A 188 5.33 -4.50 -2.19
C TYR A 188 4.24 -3.75 -2.95
N GLY A 189 4.66 -2.83 -3.81
CA GLY A 189 3.78 -2.20 -4.79
C GLY A 189 4.50 -1.87 -6.07
N ASN A 190 3.75 -1.41 -7.06
CA ASN A 190 4.25 -1.05 -8.37
C ASN A 190 3.19 -0.30 -9.18
N LEU A 191 3.63 0.58 -10.08
CA LEU A 191 2.78 1.19 -11.09
C LEU A 191 3.05 0.55 -12.44
N LYS A 192 2.01 0.00 -13.07
CA LYS A 192 2.09 -0.60 -14.40
C LYS A 192 1.25 0.18 -15.41
N GLN A 193 1.75 0.28 -16.64
CA GLN A 193 1.00 0.86 -17.75
C GLN A 193 0.47 -0.23 -18.68
N TYR A 194 -0.80 -0.07 -19.08
CA TYR A 194 -1.52 -0.83 -20.08
C TYR A 194 -2.23 0.12 -21.06
N GLN A 195 -3.06 -0.40 -21.96
CA GLN A 195 -3.86 0.39 -22.90
C GLN A 195 -5.27 -0.20 -23.02
N LEU A 196 -6.23 0.54 -23.58
CA LEU A 196 -7.51 -0.03 -24.00
C LEU A 196 -7.39 -0.56 -25.43
N ILE A 197 -7.86 -1.78 -25.68
CA ILE A 197 -7.92 -2.39 -27.02
C ILE A 197 -9.34 -2.86 -27.33
N ASN A 198 -9.65 -2.96 -28.62
CA ASN A 198 -10.85 -3.66 -29.08
C ASN A 198 -10.50 -5.14 -29.30
N SER A 199 -11.12 -6.03 -28.52
CA SER A 199 -11.01 -7.48 -28.69
C SER A 199 -12.40 -8.05 -28.93
N GLY A 200 -12.66 -8.52 -30.15
CA GLY A 200 -13.93 -9.15 -30.50
C GLY A 200 -15.17 -8.25 -30.39
N GLY A 201 -15.03 -6.93 -30.53
CA GLY A 201 -16.13 -5.96 -30.39
C GLY A 201 -16.32 -5.43 -28.97
N SER A 202 -15.53 -5.88 -28.00
CA SER A 202 -15.52 -5.35 -26.63
C SER A 202 -14.25 -4.54 -26.37
N VAL A 203 -14.39 -3.41 -25.67
CA VAL A 203 -13.25 -2.66 -25.14
C VAL A 203 -12.73 -3.41 -23.90
N VAL A 204 -11.47 -3.83 -23.94
CA VAL A 204 -10.80 -4.55 -22.86
C VAL A 204 -9.44 -3.94 -22.58
N LEU A 205 -8.86 -4.23 -21.40
CA LEU A 205 -7.48 -3.87 -21.12
C LEU A 205 -6.54 -4.72 -21.97
N GLY A 206 -5.65 -4.07 -22.69
CA GLY A 206 -4.63 -4.64 -23.54
C GLY A 206 -3.23 -4.44 -23.00
N ASP A 207 -2.38 -5.44 -23.23
CA ASP A 207 -0.97 -5.42 -22.86
C ASP A 207 -0.12 -4.73 -23.95
N ALA A 208 1.19 -4.63 -23.71
CA ALA A 208 2.15 -4.00 -24.62
C ALA A 208 2.31 -4.75 -25.96
N LYS A 209 1.82 -6.00 -26.05
CA LYS A 209 1.81 -6.83 -27.27
C LYS A 209 0.47 -6.76 -28.01
N GLY A 210 -0.46 -5.92 -27.54
CA GLY A 210 -1.81 -5.79 -28.12
C GLY A 210 -2.73 -6.97 -27.82
N GLN A 211 -2.40 -7.80 -26.82
CA GLN A 211 -3.22 -8.93 -26.38
C GLN A 211 -4.06 -8.54 -25.17
N SER A 212 -5.12 -9.29 -24.86
CA SER A 212 -5.90 -9.06 -23.65
C SER A 212 -5.01 -9.24 -22.41
N ALA A 213 -4.96 -8.22 -21.57
CA ALA A 213 -4.10 -8.21 -20.39
C ALA A 213 -4.71 -8.96 -19.21
N ILE A 214 -6.02 -9.22 -19.18
CA ILE A 214 -6.72 -9.73 -17.99
C ILE A 214 -7.06 -11.21 -18.14
N ASN A 215 -6.80 -11.97 -17.08
CA ASN A 215 -7.30 -13.34 -16.93
C ASN A 215 -8.79 -13.28 -16.52
N PRO A 216 -9.71 -13.83 -17.33
CA PRO A 216 -11.14 -13.74 -17.06
C PRO A 216 -11.59 -14.54 -15.83
N LEU A 217 -10.81 -15.53 -15.37
CA LEU A 217 -11.14 -16.33 -14.19
C LEU A 217 -10.78 -15.60 -12.89
N THR A 218 -9.70 -14.83 -12.91
CA THR A 218 -9.16 -14.23 -11.68
C THR A 218 -9.36 -12.72 -11.62
N GLY A 219 -9.62 -12.07 -12.75
CA GLY A 219 -9.66 -10.61 -12.88
C GLY A 219 -8.28 -9.95 -12.83
N PHE A 220 -7.20 -10.72 -12.59
CA PHE A 220 -5.82 -10.23 -12.51
C PHE A 220 -5.14 -10.17 -13.88
N PRO A 221 -4.00 -9.47 -14.03
CA PRO A 221 -3.21 -9.58 -15.24
C PRO A 221 -2.90 -11.04 -15.57
N ALA A 222 -3.03 -11.43 -16.83
CA ALA A 222 -2.75 -12.79 -17.27
C ALA A 222 -1.27 -13.13 -17.02
N PRO A 223 -0.92 -14.41 -16.76
CA PRO A 223 0.46 -14.84 -16.52
C PRO A 223 1.48 -14.33 -17.56
N CYS A 224 1.05 -14.26 -18.83
CA CYS A 224 1.89 -13.84 -19.95
C CYS A 224 1.66 -12.38 -20.39
N ALA A 225 0.81 -11.62 -19.69
CA ALA A 225 0.59 -10.22 -19.99
C ALA A 225 1.87 -9.42 -19.74
N LYS A 226 2.19 -8.51 -20.66
CA LYS A 226 3.35 -7.62 -20.55
C LYS A 226 2.92 -6.16 -20.39
N SER A 227 3.23 -5.51 -19.27
CA SER A 227 3.03 -4.06 -19.14
C SER A 227 4.05 -3.25 -19.97
N PHE A 228 3.71 -2.01 -20.33
CA PHE A 228 4.45 -1.20 -21.32
C PHE A 228 5.91 -0.92 -20.98
N TRP A 229 6.24 -0.80 -19.70
CA TRP A 229 7.61 -0.48 -19.25
C TRP A 229 8.47 -1.72 -19.01
N THR A 230 7.87 -2.91 -19.08
CA THR A 230 8.55 -4.16 -18.75
C THR A 230 9.56 -4.55 -19.81
N THR A 231 10.76 -4.96 -19.38
CA THR A 231 11.80 -5.47 -20.28
C THR A 231 12.49 -6.70 -19.73
N ALA A 232 13.23 -7.40 -20.59
CA ALA A 232 14.12 -8.45 -20.14
C ALA A 232 15.15 -7.86 -19.16
N SER A 233 15.24 -8.50 -18.01
CA SER A 233 16.11 -8.25 -16.86
C SER A 233 17.35 -9.14 -16.87
N ALA A 234 17.41 -10.12 -17.78
CA ALA A 234 18.61 -10.91 -17.99
C ALA A 234 19.76 -10.02 -18.50
N ASP A 235 20.84 -9.98 -17.74
CA ASP A 235 22.06 -9.23 -18.03
C ASP A 235 23.25 -10.17 -17.84
N LEU A 236 24.04 -10.39 -18.89
CA LEU A 236 25.21 -11.28 -18.87
C LEU A 236 26.22 -10.95 -17.75
N THR A 237 26.23 -9.70 -17.27
CA THR A 237 27.17 -9.24 -16.24
C THR A 237 26.67 -9.47 -14.83
N ASN A 238 25.43 -9.06 -14.53
CA ASN A 238 24.91 -9.06 -13.16
C ASN A 238 23.88 -10.15 -12.90
N TYR A 239 23.04 -10.47 -13.90
CA TYR A 239 21.88 -11.34 -13.77
C TYR A 239 21.70 -12.22 -15.02
N PRO A 240 22.65 -13.12 -15.32
CA PRO A 240 22.68 -13.85 -16.61
C PRO A 240 21.44 -14.74 -16.83
N ASN A 241 20.75 -15.11 -15.75
CA ASN A 241 19.54 -15.92 -15.77
C ASN A 241 18.28 -15.12 -15.42
N GLY A 242 18.31 -13.77 -15.48
CA GLY A 242 17.22 -12.90 -15.05
C GLY A 242 17.40 -12.37 -13.62
N TYR A 243 16.84 -11.18 -13.35
CA TYR A 243 17.04 -10.47 -12.08
C TYR A 243 16.64 -11.31 -10.87
N TRP A 244 15.52 -12.01 -10.95
CA TRP A 244 14.96 -12.77 -9.84
C TRP A 244 15.66 -14.11 -9.59
N ASN A 245 16.72 -14.44 -10.33
CA ASN A 245 17.48 -15.67 -10.13
C ASN A 245 18.53 -15.46 -9.03
N PHE A 246 18.06 -15.48 -7.79
CA PHE A 246 18.92 -15.30 -6.61
C PHE A 246 19.51 -16.64 -6.10
N GLY A 247 19.28 -17.76 -6.80
CA GLY A 247 19.76 -19.08 -6.40
C GLY A 247 21.29 -19.20 -6.33
N GLN A 248 21.78 -19.76 -5.20
CA GLN A 248 23.18 -19.89 -4.75
C GLN A 248 23.77 -18.76 -3.88
N SER A 249 22.95 -17.95 -3.20
CA SER A 249 23.43 -17.09 -2.10
C SER A 249 23.84 -17.89 -0.85
N VAL A 250 25.06 -18.42 -0.86
CA VAL A 250 25.69 -19.22 0.22
C VAL A 250 26.08 -18.43 1.49
N ASN A 251 25.68 -17.17 1.65
CA ASN A 251 25.94 -16.39 2.87
C ASN A 251 24.68 -16.19 3.72
N ALA A 252 24.01 -17.30 3.98
CA ALA A 252 22.85 -17.46 4.86
C ALA A 252 23.12 -17.21 6.37
N GLY A 253 24.17 -16.45 6.72
CA GLY A 253 24.60 -16.17 8.10
C GLY A 253 24.43 -14.72 8.57
N GLY A 254 23.91 -13.81 7.73
CA GLY A 254 23.60 -12.44 8.15
C GLY A 254 22.29 -12.37 8.95
N MET A 255 22.25 -11.55 10.00
CA MET A 255 21.07 -11.27 10.86
C MET A 255 19.88 -10.61 10.12
N TRP A 256 19.93 -10.52 8.78
CA TRP A 256 19.20 -9.51 8.01
C TRP A 256 18.38 -10.06 6.85
N ASN A 257 18.56 -11.33 6.46
CA ASN A 257 17.81 -11.89 5.34
C ASN A 257 17.63 -13.42 5.43
N THR A 258 16.37 -13.86 5.44
CA THR A 258 15.92 -15.23 5.12
C THR A 258 14.78 -15.22 4.08
N SER A 259 14.69 -14.20 3.25
CA SER A 259 13.65 -14.08 2.23
C SER A 259 13.82 -15.21 1.19
N LEU A 260 12.82 -16.09 1.17
CA LEU A 260 12.69 -17.23 0.27
C LEU A 260 12.03 -16.86 -1.05
N GLU A 261 11.66 -15.58 -1.22
CA GLU A 261 11.18 -15.07 -2.51
C GLU A 261 12.23 -15.23 -3.62
N SER A 262 13.46 -15.56 -3.24
CA SER A 262 14.65 -15.72 -4.07
C SER A 262 14.79 -17.07 -4.78
N GLN A 263 13.99 -18.08 -4.40
CA GLN A 263 14.23 -19.47 -4.85
C GLN A 263 13.16 -20.03 -5.79
N SER A 264 12.08 -19.30 -6.04
CA SER A 264 11.01 -19.76 -6.93
C SER A 264 10.99 -18.92 -8.19
N ALA A 265 10.79 -19.58 -9.34
CA ALA A 265 10.48 -18.93 -10.60
C ALA A 265 9.43 -17.83 -10.38
N LYS A 266 9.79 -16.57 -10.65
CA LYS A 266 8.87 -15.43 -10.60
C LYS A 266 8.12 -15.30 -11.94
N SER A 267 7.94 -16.37 -12.69
CA SER A 267 7.13 -16.36 -13.91
C SER A 267 6.31 -17.63 -13.96
N THR A 268 5.00 -17.45 -14.11
CA THR A 268 4.05 -18.52 -14.37
C THR A 268 3.68 -18.60 -15.85
N CYS A 269 4.29 -17.76 -16.70
CA CYS A 269 4.14 -17.84 -18.13
C CYS A 269 5.04 -18.95 -18.69
N PRO A 270 4.49 -19.97 -19.37
CA PRO A 270 5.28 -21.03 -20.00
C PRO A 270 5.95 -20.48 -21.27
N THR A 271 7.07 -19.78 -21.13
CA THR A 271 7.88 -19.33 -22.27
C THR A 271 9.10 -20.21 -22.44
N THR A 272 9.43 -20.58 -23.68
CA THR A 272 10.70 -21.26 -24.00
C THR A 272 11.84 -20.27 -24.28
N THR A 273 11.55 -18.97 -24.38
CA THR A 273 12.50 -17.93 -24.81
C THR A 273 13.07 -17.12 -23.66
N ASN A 274 12.31 -16.90 -22.59
CA ASN A 274 12.72 -16.08 -21.45
C ASN A 274 12.97 -16.97 -20.25
N SER A 275 13.93 -16.57 -19.42
CA SER A 275 14.15 -17.24 -18.14
C SER A 275 12.91 -17.11 -17.25
N PRO A 276 12.57 -18.15 -16.46
CA PRO A 276 11.49 -18.04 -15.47
C PRO A 276 11.75 -16.99 -14.37
N TYR A 277 12.97 -16.47 -14.26
CA TYR A 277 13.36 -15.42 -13.33
C TYR A 277 13.45 -14.03 -13.97
N ASP A 278 13.03 -13.91 -15.23
CA ASP A 278 13.04 -12.65 -15.95
C ASP A 278 11.82 -11.78 -15.59
N ASP A 279 11.96 -10.45 -15.60
CA ASP A 279 10.85 -9.49 -15.47
C ASP A 279 9.87 -9.59 -16.65
N ASP A 280 10.30 -10.00 -17.85
CA ASP A 280 9.45 -10.15 -19.05
C ASP A 280 8.98 -11.60 -19.28
N PRO A 281 7.67 -11.89 -19.36
CA PRO A 281 6.54 -10.99 -19.05
C PRO A 281 6.36 -10.83 -17.54
N ASP A 282 5.79 -9.70 -17.14
CA ASP A 282 5.63 -9.33 -15.73
C ASP A 282 4.35 -9.91 -15.10
N GLY A 283 3.29 -10.06 -15.90
CA GLY A 283 2.05 -10.74 -15.50
C GLY A 283 1.45 -10.18 -14.19
N PRO A 284 0.84 -11.05 -13.35
CA PRO A 284 0.16 -10.62 -12.13
C PRO A 284 1.11 -10.29 -10.97
N LEU A 285 2.41 -10.52 -11.12
CA LEU A 285 3.36 -10.29 -10.03
C LEU A 285 3.63 -8.79 -9.87
N VAL A 286 3.41 -8.32 -8.65
CA VAL A 286 3.46 -6.90 -8.30
C VAL A 286 4.85 -6.34 -8.53
N GLU A 287 5.89 -7.02 -8.05
CA GLU A 287 7.26 -6.51 -8.08
C GLU A 287 7.85 -6.50 -9.48
N LYS A 288 7.33 -7.31 -10.39
CA LYS A 288 7.86 -7.44 -11.75
C LYS A 288 7.39 -6.32 -12.64
N GLY A 289 8.25 -5.92 -13.56
CA GLY A 289 7.89 -4.92 -14.55
C GLY A 289 7.64 -3.54 -13.96
N GLY A 290 6.94 -2.71 -14.74
CA GLY A 290 6.46 -1.41 -14.28
C GLY A 290 7.58 -0.45 -13.83
N VAL A 291 7.21 0.53 -13.01
CA VAL A 291 8.17 1.52 -12.46
C VAL A 291 9.19 0.86 -11.54
N ALA A 292 8.79 -0.17 -10.79
CA ALA A 292 9.69 -0.87 -9.89
C ALA A 292 10.90 -1.47 -10.64
N GLU A 293 10.68 -2.12 -11.79
CA GLU A 293 11.77 -2.62 -12.64
C GLU A 293 12.67 -1.48 -13.16
N VAL A 294 12.07 -0.41 -13.68
CA VAL A 294 12.81 0.74 -14.23
C VAL A 294 13.75 1.32 -13.17
N ILE A 295 13.26 1.50 -11.94
CA ILE A 295 14.07 1.98 -10.82
C ILE A 295 15.16 0.97 -10.45
N ARG A 296 14.84 -0.33 -10.35
CA ARG A 296 15.82 -1.38 -10.03
C ARG A 296 16.98 -1.41 -11.01
N LYS A 297 16.74 -1.13 -12.29
CA LYS A 297 17.76 -1.05 -13.35
C LYS A 297 18.59 0.24 -13.33
N GLY A 298 18.41 1.05 -12.29
CA GLY A 298 19.07 2.32 -12.07
C GLY A 298 18.30 3.50 -12.65
N ASN A 299 16.97 3.44 -12.57
CA ASN A 299 16.08 4.39 -13.23
C ASN A 299 16.29 4.44 -14.76
N ASN A 300 16.58 3.27 -15.33
CA ASN A 300 16.94 3.06 -16.73
C ASN A 300 15.76 2.42 -17.47
N PRO A 301 14.94 3.20 -18.20
CA PRO A 301 13.74 2.69 -18.87
C PRO A 301 14.06 1.81 -20.09
N ALA A 302 13.03 1.15 -20.64
CA ALA A 302 13.13 0.23 -21.77
C ALA A 302 13.94 0.77 -22.96
N ILE A 303 13.79 2.06 -23.28
CA ILE A 303 14.48 2.74 -24.38
C ILE A 303 16.01 2.80 -24.23
N THR A 304 16.53 2.63 -23.01
CA THR A 304 17.96 2.73 -22.67
C THR A 304 18.47 1.49 -21.91
N ASN A 305 17.65 0.43 -21.84
CA ASN A 305 17.85 -0.80 -21.06
C ASN A 305 19.05 -1.68 -21.50
N SER A 306 19.83 -1.28 -22.51
CA SER A 306 20.99 -2.06 -22.96
C SER A 306 22.18 -2.05 -21.98
N SER A 307 22.16 -1.20 -20.94
CA SER A 307 23.23 -1.10 -19.94
C SER A 307 22.67 -0.68 -18.57
N PRO A 308 21.90 -1.54 -17.88
CA PRO A 308 21.39 -1.25 -16.55
C PRO A 308 22.54 -1.11 -15.55
N THR A 309 22.50 -0.09 -14.69
CA THR A 309 23.51 0.11 -13.63
C THR A 309 23.17 -0.68 -12.38
N TRP A 310 21.91 -1.11 -12.26
CA TRP A 310 21.34 -1.75 -11.08
C TRP A 310 21.50 -0.93 -9.79
N SER A 311 21.68 0.39 -9.91
CA SER A 311 22.01 1.28 -8.80
C SER A 311 21.05 2.46 -8.71
N PRO A 312 20.52 2.80 -7.52
CA PRO A 312 19.57 3.90 -7.38
C PRO A 312 20.25 5.28 -7.38
N SER A 313 21.57 5.34 -7.67
CA SER A 313 22.38 6.57 -7.66
C SER A 313 21.88 7.68 -8.59
N GLN A 314 21.07 7.32 -9.60
CA GLN A 314 20.48 8.28 -10.55
C GLN A 314 19.08 8.78 -10.13
N ARG A 315 18.55 8.33 -8.99
CA ARG A 315 17.26 8.83 -8.48
C ARG A 315 17.40 10.24 -7.92
N ASN A 316 16.41 11.08 -8.23
CA ASN A 316 16.30 12.42 -7.67
C ASN A 316 15.26 12.41 -6.54
N VAL A 317 15.71 12.14 -5.31
CA VAL A 317 14.83 12.12 -4.12
C VAL A 317 14.98 13.43 -3.37
N LEU A 318 13.86 14.09 -3.11
CA LEU A 318 13.76 15.42 -2.52
C LEU A 318 13.09 15.37 -1.15
N THR A 319 13.39 16.36 -0.31
CA THR A 319 12.69 16.65 0.95
C THR A 319 12.50 18.16 1.12
N ALA A 320 11.61 18.57 2.03
CA ALA A 320 11.38 19.96 2.36
C ALA A 320 12.34 20.44 3.46
N SER A 321 13.13 21.47 3.18
CA SER A 321 14.04 22.10 4.16
C SER A 321 13.39 23.26 4.92
N SER A 322 12.40 23.91 4.32
CA SER A 322 11.72 25.08 4.89
C SER A 322 10.25 25.12 4.45
N GLN A 323 9.61 26.29 4.49
CA GLN A 323 8.20 26.46 4.11
C GLN A 323 7.99 26.29 2.60
N ASN A 324 8.94 26.76 1.78
CA ASN A 324 8.80 26.90 0.32
C ASN A 324 10.05 26.41 -0.44
N SER A 325 10.82 25.46 0.10
CA SER A 325 12.04 24.96 -0.54
C SER A 325 12.15 23.44 -0.46
N LEU A 326 12.44 22.85 -1.61
CA LEU A 326 12.86 21.46 -1.75
C LEU A 326 14.38 21.39 -1.87
N VAL A 327 14.97 20.38 -1.24
CA VAL A 327 16.40 20.06 -1.31
C VAL A 327 16.59 18.56 -1.54
N PRO A 328 17.73 18.11 -2.08
CA PRO A 328 18.03 16.69 -2.17
C PRO A 328 18.03 16.01 -0.80
N LEU A 329 17.46 14.81 -0.74
CA LEU A 329 17.42 13.99 0.47
C LEU A 329 18.81 13.40 0.74
N THR A 330 19.44 13.90 1.79
CA THR A 330 20.79 13.54 2.25
C THR A 330 20.83 13.44 3.78
N THR A 331 21.89 12.85 4.33
CA THR A 331 22.16 12.88 5.79
C THR A 331 22.21 14.30 6.33
N ALA A 332 22.79 15.25 5.58
CA ALA A 332 22.87 16.66 5.96
C ALA A 332 21.49 17.34 6.01
N SER A 333 20.62 17.08 5.03
CA SER A 333 19.28 17.69 4.98
C SER A 333 18.28 17.07 5.97
N THR A 334 18.49 15.82 6.38
CA THR A 334 17.51 15.06 7.18
C THR A 334 17.95 14.81 8.62
N GLY A 335 19.26 14.85 8.91
CA GLY A 335 19.81 14.43 10.20
C GLY A 335 19.72 12.91 10.46
N LEU A 336 19.29 12.11 9.49
CA LEU A 336 19.12 10.67 9.63
C LEU A 336 20.45 9.90 9.53
N PRO A 337 20.52 8.68 10.10
CA PRO A 337 21.64 7.77 9.87
C PRO A 337 21.83 7.46 8.37
N ALA A 338 23.08 7.32 7.94
CA ALA A 338 23.42 7.05 6.53
C ALA A 338 22.76 5.78 5.99
N SER A 339 22.63 4.73 6.80
CA SER A 339 21.94 3.49 6.42
C SER A 339 20.47 3.73 6.05
N LEU A 340 19.74 4.51 6.85
CA LEU A 340 18.35 4.84 6.59
C LEU A 340 18.20 5.78 5.39
N VAL A 341 19.09 6.77 5.22
CA VAL A 341 19.12 7.62 4.01
C VAL A 341 19.33 6.78 2.77
N ASN A 342 20.33 5.91 2.77
CA ASN A 342 20.63 5.02 1.64
C ASN A 342 19.47 4.06 1.35
N TRP A 343 18.80 3.55 2.38
CA TRP A 343 17.56 2.81 2.21
C TRP A 343 16.47 3.70 1.59
N ILE A 344 16.19 4.90 2.08
CA ILE A 344 15.17 5.76 1.46
C ILE A 344 15.48 6.04 -0.03
N LEU A 345 16.76 6.19 -0.38
CA LEU A 345 17.21 6.34 -1.76
C LEU A 345 17.01 5.06 -2.61
N GLY A 346 16.93 3.88 -1.98
CA GLY A 346 16.63 2.61 -2.65
C GLY A 346 17.79 1.61 -2.65
N GLN A 347 18.87 1.87 -1.92
CA GLN A 347 20.00 0.94 -1.83
C GLN A 347 19.62 -0.31 -1.05
N ASP A 348 20.21 -1.44 -1.42
CA ASP A 348 20.05 -2.72 -0.75
C ASP A 348 20.93 -2.84 0.50
N VAL A 349 20.67 -1.99 1.49
CA VAL A 349 21.48 -1.90 2.71
C VAL A 349 21.40 -3.15 3.60
N GLN A 350 20.46 -4.06 3.32
CA GLN A 350 20.18 -5.28 4.09
C GLN A 350 20.40 -6.58 3.30
N ASP A 351 20.90 -6.49 2.06
CA ASP A 351 21.13 -7.64 1.19
C ASP A 351 19.85 -8.48 1.03
N GLU A 352 18.74 -7.85 0.65
CA GLU A 352 17.40 -8.46 0.55
C GLU A 352 17.35 -9.67 -0.40
N ASN A 353 18.25 -9.73 -1.38
CA ASN A 353 18.40 -10.86 -2.29
C ASN A 353 19.49 -11.88 -1.88
N GLY A 354 20.27 -11.57 -0.83
CA GLY A 354 21.27 -12.47 -0.25
C GLY A 354 22.54 -12.61 -1.09
N ASN A 355 22.73 -11.81 -2.13
CA ASN A 355 23.85 -11.98 -3.07
C ASN A 355 25.21 -11.58 -2.47
N GLY A 356 25.24 -11.14 -1.21
CA GLY A 356 26.45 -10.78 -0.48
C GLY A 356 26.97 -9.39 -0.81
N LYS A 357 26.24 -8.59 -1.59
CA LYS A 357 26.59 -7.20 -1.91
C LYS A 357 26.14 -6.23 -0.82
N GLY A 358 25.36 -6.68 0.16
CA GLY A 358 25.19 -6.00 1.45
C GLY A 358 25.77 -6.82 2.60
N ASN A 359 26.76 -6.30 3.33
CA ASN A 359 26.98 -6.68 4.72
C ASN A 359 27.83 -5.64 5.47
N ASN A 360 27.46 -5.39 6.74
CA ASN A 360 28.17 -4.59 7.73
C ASN A 360 28.28 -3.06 7.51
N GLY A 361 27.20 -2.45 7.05
CA GLY A 361 27.03 -1.00 7.10
C GLY A 361 27.30 -0.30 5.75
N VAL A 362 26.22 0.23 5.17
CA VAL A 362 26.20 1.30 4.14
C VAL A 362 26.72 0.94 2.72
N SER A 363 27.16 -0.29 2.44
CA SER A 363 28.06 -0.55 1.29
C SER A 363 27.46 -1.07 -0.03
N SER A 364 26.17 -1.41 -0.15
CA SER A 364 25.66 -1.83 -1.47
C SER A 364 25.30 -0.60 -2.30
N THR A 365 25.87 -0.49 -3.51
CA THR A 365 25.41 0.46 -4.53
C THR A 365 24.22 -0.08 -5.31
N GLU A 366 23.83 -1.33 -5.04
CA GLU A 366 22.76 -2.06 -5.68
C GLU A 366 21.39 -1.56 -5.22
N THR A 367 20.42 -1.59 -6.13
CA THR A 367 19.03 -1.28 -5.84
C THR A 367 18.33 -2.48 -5.21
N ARG A 368 17.64 -2.26 -4.08
CA ARG A 368 16.90 -3.33 -3.41
C ARG A 368 15.74 -3.88 -4.25
N PRO A 369 15.39 -5.17 -4.13
CA PRO A 369 14.20 -5.74 -4.73
C PRO A 369 12.90 -5.01 -4.33
N SER A 370 12.78 -4.58 -3.07
CA SER A 370 11.60 -3.86 -2.52
C SER A 370 11.68 -2.33 -2.65
N VAL A 371 12.25 -1.82 -3.74
CA VAL A 371 12.44 -0.36 -3.94
C VAL A 371 11.12 0.42 -4.09
N HIS A 372 10.03 -0.29 -4.36
CA HIS A 372 8.69 0.27 -4.54
C HIS A 372 7.69 -0.36 -3.56
N GLY A 373 7.10 0.48 -2.72
CA GLY A 373 6.11 0.12 -1.73
C GLY A 373 4.69 0.11 -2.28
N ASP A 374 3.75 -0.37 -1.45
CA ASP A 374 2.35 -0.53 -1.79
C ASP A 374 1.63 0.79 -2.12
N GLU A 375 0.82 0.76 -3.19
CA GLU A 375 -0.11 1.82 -3.60
C GLU A 375 -1.55 1.36 -3.28
N ILE A 376 -1.98 1.45 -2.02
CA ILE A 376 -3.28 0.87 -1.59
C ILE A 376 -4.44 1.80 -1.95
N HIS A 377 -4.36 3.06 -1.51
CA HIS A 377 -5.44 4.03 -1.71
C HIS A 377 -5.02 5.22 -2.58
N SER A 378 -3.73 5.32 -2.93
CA SER A 378 -3.30 6.34 -3.86
C SER A 378 -3.94 6.12 -5.22
N ARG A 379 -4.30 7.22 -5.86
CA ARG A 379 -4.84 7.23 -7.22
C ARG A 379 -3.82 7.95 -8.10
N PRO A 380 -3.19 7.25 -9.06
CA PRO A 380 -2.25 7.92 -9.93
C PRO A 380 -2.94 9.04 -10.70
N LEU A 381 -2.31 10.22 -10.71
CA LEU A 381 -2.76 11.43 -11.38
C LEU A 381 -1.91 11.66 -12.63
N PRO A 382 -2.33 11.14 -13.79
CA PRO A 382 -1.74 11.47 -15.07
C PRO A 382 -2.14 12.88 -15.51
N VAL A 383 -1.15 13.68 -15.91
CA VAL A 383 -1.28 15.05 -16.43
C VAL A 383 -0.62 15.13 -17.80
N ASP A 384 -1.31 15.72 -18.76
CA ASP A 384 -0.80 15.96 -20.11
C ASP A 384 -0.14 17.34 -20.22
N TYR A 385 1.15 17.37 -20.50
CA TYR A 385 1.93 18.58 -20.72
C TYR A 385 1.94 18.99 -22.20
N GLY A 386 1.05 18.42 -23.02
CA GLY A 386 0.90 18.66 -24.44
C GLY A 386 1.87 17.85 -25.30
N SER A 387 1.57 17.78 -26.60
CA SER A 387 2.33 17.00 -27.59
C SER A 387 2.50 15.51 -27.23
N GLY A 388 1.55 14.94 -26.47
CA GLY A 388 1.61 13.54 -26.00
C GLY A 388 2.54 13.31 -24.79
N THR A 389 2.99 14.39 -24.14
CA THR A 389 3.90 14.34 -23.00
C THR A 389 3.13 14.12 -21.70
N VAL A 390 2.84 12.87 -21.36
CA VAL A 390 2.13 12.51 -20.12
C VAL A 390 3.12 12.33 -18.96
N ARG A 391 2.76 12.86 -17.79
CA ARG A 391 3.47 12.69 -16.51
C ARG A 391 2.50 12.16 -15.49
N VAL A 392 2.93 11.22 -14.65
CA VAL A 392 2.06 10.57 -13.67
C VAL A 392 2.58 10.87 -12.27
N PHE A 393 1.72 11.39 -11.40
CA PHE A 393 2.00 11.65 -10.00
C PHE A 393 1.24 10.67 -9.12
N TYR A 394 1.91 10.03 -8.16
CA TYR A 394 1.24 9.08 -7.26
C TYR A 394 2.04 8.90 -5.97
N GLY A 395 1.35 8.52 -4.91
CA GLY A 395 1.95 8.23 -3.61
C GLY A 395 2.10 6.74 -3.37
N SER A 396 3.14 6.35 -2.64
CA SER A 396 3.34 4.98 -2.18
C SER A 396 3.68 4.91 -0.68
N ASN A 397 3.34 3.80 -0.06
CA ASN A 397 3.56 3.56 1.37
C ASN A 397 5.00 3.13 1.72
N ASP A 398 5.95 3.32 0.80
CA ASP A 398 7.38 3.37 1.11
C ASP A 398 7.86 4.77 1.55
N GLY A 399 6.93 5.74 1.65
CA GLY A 399 7.22 7.11 2.08
C GLY A 399 7.31 8.13 0.95
N THR A 400 7.17 7.71 -0.31
CA THR A 400 7.46 8.58 -1.45
C THR A 400 6.18 9.05 -2.16
N LEU A 401 6.17 10.32 -2.56
CA LEU A 401 5.35 10.83 -3.66
C LEU A 401 6.24 10.84 -4.91
N ARG A 402 5.82 10.21 -5.99
CA ARG A 402 6.62 10.01 -7.20
C ARG A 402 6.05 10.79 -8.37
N ALA A 403 6.94 11.27 -9.24
CA ALA A 403 6.61 11.72 -10.58
C ALA A 403 7.31 10.83 -11.60
N VAL A 404 6.55 10.28 -12.54
CA VAL A 404 7.03 9.34 -13.55
C VAL A 404 6.67 9.81 -14.95
N ASP A 405 7.59 9.59 -15.90
CA ASP A 405 7.32 9.78 -17.31
C ASP A 405 6.37 8.68 -17.84
N GLY A 406 5.21 9.08 -18.35
CA GLY A 406 4.17 8.15 -18.80
C GLY A 406 4.54 7.32 -20.03
N SER A 407 5.60 7.66 -20.77
CA SER A 407 6.04 6.91 -21.96
C SER A 407 7.06 5.83 -21.63
N SER A 408 7.91 6.07 -20.63
CA SER A 408 9.10 5.27 -20.35
C SER A 408 9.09 4.61 -18.97
N GLY A 409 8.24 5.06 -18.06
CA GLY A 409 8.22 4.57 -16.67
C GLY A 409 9.37 5.11 -15.83
N ARG A 410 10.19 6.01 -16.37
CA ARG A 410 11.31 6.64 -15.67
C ARG A 410 10.81 7.56 -14.56
N GLU A 411 11.35 7.38 -13.36
CA GLU A 411 11.12 8.29 -12.24
C GLU A 411 11.87 9.60 -12.48
N LEU A 412 11.14 10.72 -12.53
CA LEU A 412 11.72 12.05 -12.71
C LEU A 412 12.20 12.62 -11.38
N TRP A 413 11.40 12.42 -10.33
CA TRP A 413 11.75 12.71 -8.95
C TRP A 413 10.82 11.95 -8.00
N ALA A 414 11.27 11.86 -6.75
CA ALA A 414 10.45 11.42 -5.62
C ALA A 414 10.55 12.46 -4.49
N PHE A 415 9.51 12.59 -3.68
CA PHE A 415 9.46 13.50 -2.54
C PHE A 415 9.12 12.72 -1.27
N VAL A 416 9.94 12.90 -0.22
CA VAL A 416 9.72 12.33 1.11
C VAL A 416 9.62 13.49 2.11
N PRO A 417 8.46 13.69 2.75
CA PRO A 417 8.23 14.82 3.64
C PRO A 417 8.84 14.58 5.04
N PRO A 418 9.29 15.63 5.75
CA PRO A 418 9.99 15.50 7.02
C PRO A 418 9.29 14.72 8.13
N GLU A 419 7.97 14.81 8.21
CA GLU A 419 7.12 14.13 9.19
C GLU A 419 7.19 12.60 9.11
N PHE A 420 7.58 12.02 7.98
CA PHE A 420 7.71 10.56 7.85
C PHE A 420 8.97 10.00 8.52
N TYR A 421 9.90 10.87 8.88
CA TYR A 421 11.16 10.52 9.54
C TYR A 421 11.49 11.43 10.74
N THR A 422 10.53 12.24 11.20
CA THR A 422 10.68 13.11 12.37
C THR A 422 9.65 12.73 13.44
N PRO A 423 10.06 12.47 14.70
CA PRO A 423 11.44 12.50 15.20
C PRO A 423 12.30 11.41 14.56
N ALA A 424 13.61 11.68 14.44
CA ALA A 424 14.55 10.73 13.87
C ALA A 424 14.53 9.43 14.71
N PRO A 425 14.41 8.26 14.06
CA PRO A 425 14.50 6.99 14.76
C PRO A 425 15.89 6.80 15.41
N ALA A 426 15.95 6.08 16.52
CA ALA A 426 17.21 5.72 17.15
C ALA A 426 17.95 4.68 16.30
N ALA A 427 19.20 4.97 15.90
CA ALA A 427 19.96 4.09 15.03
C ALA A 427 20.16 2.69 15.65
N TYR A 428 19.87 1.65 14.87
CA TYR A 428 20.20 0.28 15.26
C TYR A 428 21.62 -0.12 14.92
N THR A 429 22.18 -0.92 15.82
CA THR A 429 23.49 -1.56 15.66
C THR A 429 23.28 -3.07 15.54
N PRO A 430 23.72 -3.72 14.44
CA PRO A 430 23.69 -5.18 14.30
C PRO A 430 24.23 -5.89 15.55
N GLY A 431 23.46 -6.83 16.10
CA GLY A 431 23.84 -7.60 17.30
C GLY A 431 23.45 -6.97 18.63
N ALA A 432 22.95 -5.73 18.66
CA ALA A 432 22.35 -5.14 19.85
C ALA A 432 20.86 -5.45 19.93
N THR A 433 20.34 -5.74 21.12
CA THR A 433 18.91 -5.64 21.38
C THR A 433 18.50 -4.21 21.09
N PRO A 434 17.52 -3.94 20.19
CA PRO A 434 17.11 -2.57 19.89
C PRO A 434 16.78 -1.85 21.21
N ALA A 435 17.45 -0.73 21.49
CA ALA A 435 17.15 0.06 22.69
C ALA A 435 15.71 0.59 22.67
N THR A 436 15.11 0.69 21.48
CA THR A 436 13.71 1.07 21.23
C THR A 436 13.15 0.30 20.04
N THR A 437 11.82 0.16 19.97
CA THR A 437 11.11 -0.44 18.84
C THR A 437 11.17 0.49 17.62
N PRO A 438 11.55 0.02 16.41
CA PRO A 438 11.65 0.88 15.23
C PRO A 438 10.29 1.45 14.83
N THR A 439 10.29 2.70 14.35
CA THR A 439 9.08 3.43 13.93
C THR A 439 9.26 4.07 12.55
N GLY A 440 8.15 4.48 11.92
CA GLY A 440 8.20 5.18 10.63
C GLY A 440 8.98 4.40 9.56
N LEU A 441 9.74 5.11 8.73
CA LEU A 441 10.50 4.51 7.62
C LEU A 441 11.55 3.49 8.09
N GLU A 442 12.06 3.62 9.32
CA GLU A 442 12.96 2.61 9.88
C GLU A 442 12.24 1.27 10.09
N ARG A 443 10.98 1.28 10.53
CA ARG A 443 10.20 0.03 10.64
C ARG A 443 10.03 -0.67 9.29
N LEU A 444 9.88 0.09 8.20
CA LEU A 444 9.82 -0.48 6.86
C LEU A 444 11.15 -1.11 6.47
N MET A 445 12.27 -0.40 6.68
CA MET A 445 13.60 -0.94 6.48
C MET A 445 13.76 -2.26 7.26
N TRP A 446 13.31 -2.34 8.50
CA TRP A 446 13.50 -3.53 9.33
C TRP A 446 12.54 -4.69 9.05
N SER A 447 11.66 -4.57 8.06
CA SER A 447 10.69 -5.63 7.74
C SER A 447 11.41 -6.95 7.41
N GLY A 448 11.05 -8.02 8.14
CA GLY A 448 11.63 -9.36 7.96
C GLY A 448 12.90 -9.64 8.77
N MET A 449 13.35 -8.72 9.63
CA MET A 449 14.53 -8.92 10.48
C MET A 449 14.36 -9.98 11.56
N ILE A 450 15.44 -10.73 11.78
CA ILE A 450 15.55 -11.77 12.79
C ILE A 450 16.80 -11.56 13.67
N ASP A 451 16.81 -12.08 14.89
CA ASP A 451 18.03 -12.13 15.71
C ASP A 451 18.97 -13.28 15.28
N GLY A 452 20.14 -13.39 15.93
CA GLY A 452 21.08 -14.50 15.68
C GLY A 452 20.55 -15.89 16.05
N LEU A 453 19.40 -15.97 16.73
CA LEU A 453 18.65 -17.19 17.04
C LEU A 453 17.43 -17.37 16.12
N GLN A 454 17.33 -16.56 15.07
CA GLN A 454 16.28 -16.55 14.06
C GLN A 454 14.88 -16.16 14.55
N ASN A 455 14.75 -15.58 15.74
CA ASN A 455 13.48 -15.03 16.20
C ASN A 455 13.17 -13.76 15.42
N GLN A 456 11.92 -13.60 14.98
CA GLN A 456 11.43 -12.33 14.44
C GLN A 456 11.67 -11.21 15.47
N ILE A 457 12.36 -10.14 15.08
CA ILE A 457 12.59 -8.98 15.96
C ILE A 457 11.92 -7.70 15.48
N SER A 458 11.56 -7.60 14.20
CA SER A 458 10.82 -6.44 13.71
C SER A 458 9.31 -6.55 13.95
N PRO A 459 8.64 -5.43 14.34
CA PRO A 459 7.21 -5.44 14.64
C PRO A 459 6.34 -5.79 13.43
N ILE A 460 5.62 -6.90 13.55
CA ILE A 460 4.62 -7.36 12.57
C ILE A 460 3.38 -6.47 12.57
N ILE A 461 2.54 -6.61 11.55
CA ILE A 461 1.26 -5.91 11.44
C ILE A 461 0.25 -6.52 12.42
N ALA A 462 -0.42 -5.65 13.18
CA ALA A 462 -1.59 -6.02 13.97
C ALA A 462 -2.82 -6.14 13.06
N TYR A 463 -3.31 -7.38 12.88
CA TYR A 463 -4.59 -7.62 12.22
C TYR A 463 -5.73 -7.64 13.25
N PHE A 464 -6.96 -7.62 12.75
CA PHE A 464 -8.12 -7.66 13.62
C PHE A 464 -8.17 -8.97 14.42
N GLY A 465 -8.20 -8.86 15.75
CA GLY A 465 -8.26 -10.01 16.65
C GLY A 465 -6.89 -10.62 17.00
N SER A 466 -5.77 -9.96 16.67
CA SER A 466 -4.44 -10.44 17.04
C SER A 466 -4.35 -10.69 18.56
N PRO A 467 -3.92 -11.88 19.02
CA PRO A 467 -3.88 -12.23 20.44
C PRO A 467 -2.91 -11.39 21.26
N ALA A 468 -3.21 -11.24 22.56
CA ALA A 468 -2.24 -10.72 23.52
C ALA A 468 -1.06 -11.67 23.70
N GLY A 469 0.15 -11.14 23.85
CA GLY A 469 1.37 -11.92 24.12
C GLY A 469 2.19 -12.35 22.89
N VAL A 470 1.78 -11.97 21.68
CA VAL A 470 2.60 -12.13 20.47
C VAL A 470 3.84 -11.24 20.56
N THR A 471 5.03 -11.82 20.41
CA THR A 471 6.31 -11.11 20.42
C THR A 471 7.00 -11.23 19.06
N PRO A 472 7.48 -10.11 18.47
CA PRO A 472 7.35 -8.73 18.93
C PRO A 472 5.89 -8.25 18.85
N THR A 473 5.52 -7.32 19.73
CA THR A 473 4.15 -6.80 19.82
C THR A 473 3.67 -6.31 18.45
N PRO A 474 2.56 -6.84 17.92
CA PRO A 474 2.01 -6.38 16.66
C PRO A 474 1.66 -4.89 16.72
N LEU A 475 2.00 -4.15 15.66
CA LEU A 475 1.69 -2.73 15.53
C LEU A 475 0.84 -2.47 14.28
N PRO A 476 -0.10 -1.51 14.29
CA PRO A 476 -0.87 -1.13 13.10
C PRO A 476 0.03 -0.83 11.90
N LYS A 477 -0.41 -1.12 10.66
CA LYS A 477 0.36 -0.79 9.45
C LYS A 477 0.63 0.71 9.39
N GLY A 478 1.87 1.09 9.06
CA GLY A 478 2.21 2.47 8.74
C GLY A 478 1.69 2.86 7.35
N TYR A 479 1.15 4.07 7.24
CA TYR A 479 0.75 4.70 5.99
C TYR A 479 1.58 5.96 5.77
N TYR A 480 1.70 6.38 4.51
CA TYR A 480 2.52 7.53 4.12
C TYR A 480 1.76 8.40 3.11
N TYR A 481 2.24 8.53 1.87
CA TYR A 481 1.47 9.13 0.79
C TYR A 481 0.50 8.08 0.22
N ASP A 482 -0.62 7.90 0.90
CA ASP A 482 -1.64 6.92 0.51
C ASP A 482 -2.91 7.59 -0.06
N GLY A 483 -2.92 8.92 -0.18
CA GLY A 483 -4.08 9.68 -0.61
C GLY A 483 -4.17 9.97 -2.10
N SER A 484 -5.29 10.56 -2.48
CA SER A 484 -5.51 11.13 -3.80
C SER A 484 -4.87 12.52 -3.91
N ILE A 485 -4.66 13.00 -5.13
CA ILE A 485 -3.94 14.24 -5.41
C ILE A 485 -4.91 15.24 -6.04
N GLY A 486 -5.02 16.45 -5.46
CA GLY A 486 -5.71 17.57 -6.10
C GLY A 486 -4.87 18.19 -7.21
N LEU A 487 -5.50 18.68 -8.28
CA LEU A 487 -4.82 19.25 -9.44
C LEU A 487 -5.33 20.66 -9.74
N TYR A 488 -4.42 21.61 -9.90
CA TYR A 488 -4.66 22.84 -10.64
C TYR A 488 -3.93 22.76 -11.98
N GLU A 489 -4.65 23.04 -13.06
CA GLU A 489 -4.10 23.22 -14.39
C GLU A 489 -4.64 24.54 -14.94
N SER A 490 -3.74 25.47 -15.30
CA SER A 490 -4.16 26.72 -15.92
C SER A 490 -4.61 26.50 -17.37
N ALA A 491 -5.26 27.51 -17.95
CA ALA A 491 -5.51 27.53 -19.39
C ALA A 491 -4.22 27.29 -20.20
N LEU A 492 -4.39 26.65 -21.37
CA LEU A 492 -3.30 26.39 -22.30
C LEU A 492 -2.71 27.71 -22.83
N ASN A 493 -1.39 27.78 -22.92
CA ASN A 493 -0.69 28.88 -23.57
C ASN A 493 -0.71 28.72 -25.11
N ALA A 494 -0.05 29.64 -25.83
CA ALA A 494 0.02 29.61 -27.29
C ALA A 494 0.69 28.35 -27.87
N GLN A 495 1.41 27.58 -27.05
CA GLN A 495 2.05 26.32 -27.41
C GLN A 495 1.13 25.10 -27.16
N GLY A 496 -0.11 25.31 -26.69
CA GLY A 496 -1.05 24.23 -26.40
C GLY A 496 -0.68 23.44 -25.14
N VAL A 497 0.11 24.02 -24.23
CA VAL A 497 0.50 23.40 -22.95
C VAL A 497 0.02 24.25 -21.76
N PRO A 498 -0.26 23.66 -20.59
CA PRO A 498 -0.65 24.44 -19.41
C PRO A 498 0.41 25.46 -19.01
N GLY A 499 -0.01 26.68 -18.70
CA GLY A 499 0.88 27.75 -18.20
C GLY A 499 1.34 27.55 -16.75
N ALA A 500 0.53 26.88 -15.93
CA ALA A 500 0.85 26.47 -14.57
C ALA A 500 0.19 25.11 -14.26
N VAL A 501 0.93 24.23 -13.60
CA VAL A 501 0.44 22.94 -13.09
C VAL A 501 0.84 22.79 -11.65
N TRP A 502 -0.13 22.73 -10.74
CA TRP A 502 0.11 22.55 -9.31
C TRP A 502 -0.61 21.31 -8.79
N ILE A 503 0.04 20.59 -7.88
CA ILE A 503 -0.54 19.39 -7.26
C ILE A 503 -0.60 19.51 -5.74
N TYR A 504 -1.64 18.89 -5.17
CA TYR A 504 -1.94 18.93 -3.74
C TYR A 504 -2.12 17.49 -3.22
N PRO A 505 -1.01 16.76 -3.02
CA PRO A 505 -1.03 15.37 -2.58
C PRO A 505 -1.51 15.25 -1.13
N THR A 506 -2.31 14.23 -0.86
CA THR A 506 -2.80 13.92 0.49
C THR A 506 -2.22 12.63 1.03
N MET A 507 -2.20 12.50 2.35
CA MET A 507 -1.53 11.39 3.05
C MET A 507 -2.52 10.35 3.56
N ARG A 508 -3.82 10.66 3.61
CA ARG A 508 -4.83 9.86 4.30
C ARG A 508 -4.35 9.51 5.71
N ARG A 509 -4.31 8.22 6.06
CA ARG A 509 -3.86 7.71 7.36
C ARG A 509 -2.40 8.04 7.67
N GLY A 510 -1.60 8.37 6.65
CA GLY A 510 -0.18 8.63 6.81
C GLY A 510 0.18 9.98 7.43
N GLY A 511 -0.73 10.97 7.43
CA GLY A 511 -0.38 12.27 7.99
C GLY A 511 -1.49 13.31 7.99
N ARG A 512 -1.21 14.41 8.70
CA ARG A 512 -2.09 15.57 8.87
C ARG A 512 -1.52 16.82 8.21
N MET A 513 -0.68 16.64 7.19
CA MET A 513 -0.04 17.70 6.43
C MET A 513 -0.57 17.73 5.01
N LEU A 514 -0.67 18.94 4.46
CA LEU A 514 -0.99 19.24 3.07
C LEU A 514 0.16 20.05 2.46
N TYR A 515 0.55 19.69 1.25
CA TYR A 515 1.60 20.36 0.50
C TYR A 515 1.02 20.90 -0.81
N GLY A 516 1.41 22.11 -1.20
CA GLY A 516 1.24 22.59 -2.56
C GLY A 516 2.56 22.50 -3.30
N LEU A 517 2.61 21.75 -4.41
CA LEU A 517 3.81 21.60 -5.24
C LEU A 517 3.58 22.24 -6.60
N ASP A 518 4.55 23.03 -7.06
CA ASP A 518 4.59 23.52 -8.43
C ASP A 518 5.29 22.50 -9.31
N VAL A 519 4.54 21.89 -10.22
CA VAL A 519 5.05 20.90 -11.17
C VAL A 519 4.92 21.38 -12.61
N THR A 520 4.81 22.69 -12.83
CA THR A 520 4.77 23.30 -14.16
C THR A 520 6.00 22.88 -14.98
N ASN A 521 7.18 22.90 -14.36
CA ASN A 521 8.35 22.19 -14.88
C ASN A 521 8.56 20.90 -14.09
N VAL A 522 8.06 19.79 -14.65
CA VAL A 522 8.09 18.48 -13.99
C VAL A 522 9.50 17.99 -13.67
N SER A 523 10.55 18.45 -14.36
CA SER A 523 11.93 18.02 -14.07
C SER A 523 12.51 18.70 -12.82
N THR A 524 11.97 19.85 -12.42
CA THR A 524 12.45 20.65 -11.29
C THR A 524 11.25 21.18 -10.50
N PRO A 525 10.61 20.32 -9.68
CA PRO A 525 9.43 20.72 -8.94
C PRO A 525 9.77 21.79 -7.88
N GLY A 526 8.82 22.67 -7.60
CA GLY A 526 8.89 23.66 -6.52
C GLY A 526 7.95 23.32 -5.37
N LEU A 527 8.27 23.79 -4.16
CA LEU A 527 7.34 23.77 -3.03
C LEU A 527 6.68 25.16 -2.91
N LEU A 528 5.37 25.22 -3.14
CA LEU A 528 4.59 26.45 -2.99
C LEU A 528 4.41 26.80 -1.51
N TRP A 529 3.96 25.83 -0.72
CA TRP A 529 3.66 25.98 0.70
C TRP A 529 3.39 24.61 1.35
N LYS A 530 3.37 24.57 2.68
CA LYS A 530 2.90 23.44 3.48
C LYS A 530 2.02 23.90 4.64
N PHE A 531 1.01 23.11 5.00
CA PHE A 531 0.00 23.45 6.00
C PHE A 531 -0.46 22.20 6.76
N GLY A 532 -0.60 22.29 8.08
CA GLY A 532 -1.16 21.20 8.90
C GLY A 532 -0.30 20.85 10.12
N CYS A 533 -0.39 19.61 10.61
CA CYS A 533 0.36 19.13 11.76
C CYS A 533 1.27 17.94 11.41
N PRO A 534 2.58 17.99 11.69
CA PRO A 534 3.49 16.91 11.34
C PRO A 534 3.30 15.65 12.20
N ASN A 535 2.75 15.80 13.41
CA ASN A 535 2.53 14.67 14.32
C ASN A 535 1.09 14.15 14.22
N LEU A 536 0.94 12.84 14.03
CA LEU A 536 -0.38 12.18 14.00
C LEU A 536 -1.12 12.28 15.35
N GLY A 537 -0.40 12.15 16.47
CA GLY A 537 -0.99 12.04 17.81
C GLY A 537 -1.06 13.32 18.64
N ASN A 538 -0.47 14.43 18.18
CA ASN A 538 -0.45 15.70 18.92
C ASN A 538 -0.29 16.90 17.98
N ASP A 539 -0.41 18.12 18.52
CA ASP A 539 -0.32 19.37 17.75
C ASP A 539 1.06 20.05 17.87
N THR A 540 2.10 19.31 18.25
CA THR A 540 3.46 19.85 18.33
C THR A 540 3.98 20.14 16.92
N ASN A 541 4.60 21.31 16.75
CA ASN A 541 5.21 21.79 15.49
C ASN A 541 4.24 21.92 14.30
N CYS A 542 2.94 22.12 14.54
CA CYS A 542 2.01 22.40 13.44
C CYS A 542 2.44 23.64 12.65
N VAL A 543 2.30 23.56 11.33
CA VAL A 543 2.67 24.60 10.39
C VAL A 543 1.41 25.39 10.02
N PRO A 544 1.27 26.65 10.46
CA PRO A 544 0.16 27.49 10.05
C PRO A 544 0.33 27.92 8.60
N SER A 545 -0.78 28.21 7.94
CA SER A 545 -0.77 29.11 6.78
C SER A 545 -1.07 30.54 7.25
N SER A 546 -0.81 31.53 6.40
CA SER A 546 -1.10 32.94 6.72
C SER A 546 -2.57 33.09 7.15
N GLY A 547 -2.79 33.45 8.42
CA GLY A 547 -4.12 33.63 9.02
C GLY A 547 -4.82 32.39 9.58
N ALA A 548 -4.16 31.22 9.66
CA ALA A 548 -4.82 29.94 9.95
C ALA A 548 -4.38 29.27 11.26
N ASN A 549 -5.30 28.54 11.89
CA ASN A 549 -4.98 27.57 12.92
C ASN A 549 -4.96 26.13 12.33
N PRO A 550 -3.77 25.50 12.20
CA PRO A 550 -3.64 24.15 11.64
C PRO A 550 -4.06 23.03 12.61
N THR A 551 -4.28 23.31 13.90
CA THR A 551 -4.50 22.24 14.90
C THR A 551 -5.81 21.48 14.72
N SER A 552 -6.77 22.04 13.99
CA SER A 552 -8.01 21.36 13.60
C SER A 552 -7.82 20.40 12.41
N MET A 553 -6.66 20.39 11.74
CA MET A 553 -6.37 19.45 10.66
C MET A 553 -6.33 18.02 11.19
N GLY A 554 -7.18 17.16 10.64
CA GLY A 554 -7.13 15.70 10.84
C GLY A 554 -6.20 15.03 9.84
N GLN A 555 -6.30 13.71 9.75
CA GLN A 555 -5.65 12.95 8.70
C GLN A 555 -6.16 13.43 7.33
N THR A 556 -5.30 13.74 6.36
CA THR A 556 -5.71 14.37 5.10
C THR A 556 -6.37 13.37 4.15
N TRP A 557 -7.67 13.12 4.32
CA TRP A 557 -8.42 12.13 3.54
C TRP A 557 -9.15 12.72 2.34
N SER A 558 -9.68 13.93 2.51
CA SER A 558 -10.34 14.68 1.44
C SER A 558 -9.31 15.06 0.39
N THR A 559 -9.56 14.64 -0.85
CA THR A 559 -8.88 15.17 -2.02
C THR A 559 -9.12 16.70 -2.07
N PRO A 560 -8.07 17.53 -2.23
CA PRO A 560 -8.23 18.97 -2.34
C PRO A 560 -8.93 19.32 -3.66
N SER A 561 -10.17 19.79 -3.58
CA SER A 561 -10.95 20.20 -4.74
C SER A 561 -10.50 21.59 -5.16
N VAL A 562 -10.02 21.73 -6.39
CA VAL A 562 -9.46 22.99 -6.89
C VAL A 562 -10.43 23.66 -7.85
N ALA A 563 -10.67 24.95 -7.66
CA ALA A 563 -11.43 25.78 -8.60
C ALA A 563 -10.55 26.94 -9.11
N PRO A 564 -10.58 27.27 -10.42
CA PRO A 564 -9.83 28.42 -10.95
C PRO A 564 -10.22 29.75 -10.32
N ALA A 565 -11.47 29.88 -9.88
CA ALA A 565 -11.97 31.02 -9.11
C ALA A 565 -13.20 30.60 -8.27
N ALA A 566 -13.40 31.29 -7.15
CA ALA A 566 -14.63 31.26 -6.38
C ALA A 566 -15.26 32.65 -6.35
N LEU A 567 -16.57 32.73 -6.14
CA LEU A 567 -17.24 34.03 -6.01
C LEU A 567 -16.58 34.82 -4.87
N GLY A 568 -16.10 36.02 -5.17
CA GLY A 568 -15.36 36.88 -4.23
C GLY A 568 -13.86 36.61 -4.10
N HIS A 569 -13.29 35.66 -4.87
CA HIS A 569 -11.83 35.43 -4.95
C HIS A 569 -11.43 34.96 -6.36
N SER A 570 -10.70 35.81 -7.09
CA SER A 570 -10.37 35.59 -8.50
C SER A 570 -9.19 34.66 -8.76
N SER A 571 -8.35 34.42 -7.74
CA SER A 571 -7.25 33.46 -7.85
C SER A 571 -7.75 32.03 -7.60
N PRO A 572 -7.01 31.00 -8.02
CA PRO A 572 -7.42 29.62 -7.78
C PRO A 572 -7.55 29.32 -6.29
N VAL A 573 -8.58 28.57 -5.91
CA VAL A 573 -8.86 28.16 -4.53
C VAL A 573 -8.84 26.65 -4.40
N ILE A 574 -8.46 26.19 -3.21
CA ILE A 574 -8.62 24.82 -2.75
C ILE A 574 -9.74 24.82 -1.72
N VAL A 575 -10.71 23.92 -1.90
CA VAL A 575 -11.70 23.60 -0.88
C VAL A 575 -11.48 22.16 -0.46
N VAL A 576 -11.21 21.93 0.82
CA VAL A 576 -10.81 20.62 1.33
C VAL A 576 -11.44 20.35 2.70
N GLY A 577 -11.94 19.13 2.88
CA GLY A 577 -12.40 18.68 4.20
C GLY A 577 -11.25 18.71 5.21
N GLY A 578 -11.56 19.01 6.46
CA GLY A 578 -10.58 19.12 7.55
C GLY A 578 -9.85 17.80 7.82
N GLY A 579 -10.36 16.68 7.33
CA GLY A 579 -9.73 15.37 7.42
C GLY A 579 -10.46 14.40 8.34
N TYR A 580 -9.91 13.20 8.48
CA TYR A 580 -10.42 12.16 9.37
C TYR A 580 -9.78 12.26 10.77
N ASP A 581 -10.54 11.93 11.80
CA ASP A 581 -10.01 11.83 13.16
C ASP A 581 -9.81 10.36 13.51
N GLY A 582 -8.65 10.00 14.06
CA GLY A 582 -8.34 8.62 14.45
C GLY A 582 -9.32 8.04 15.47
N CYS A 583 -10.01 8.88 16.25
CA CYS A 583 -11.08 8.43 17.16
C CYS A 583 -12.27 7.80 16.43
N GLU A 584 -12.49 8.11 15.15
CA GLU A 584 -13.60 7.57 14.36
C GLU A 584 -13.41 6.07 14.06
N ASP A 585 -12.20 5.53 14.24
CA ASP A 585 -11.92 4.09 14.17
C ASP A 585 -12.28 3.34 15.46
N SER A 586 -12.65 4.04 16.53
CA SER A 586 -12.99 3.39 17.80
C SER A 586 -14.27 2.57 17.69
N ASN A 587 -14.16 1.29 18.04
CA ASN A 587 -15.28 0.36 18.16
C ASN A 587 -15.99 0.42 19.52
N LEU A 588 -15.65 1.40 20.36
CA LEU A 588 -16.27 1.59 21.66
C LEU A 588 -17.25 2.77 21.63
N PRO A 589 -18.50 2.56 22.11
CA PRO A 589 -19.43 3.66 22.38
C PRO A 589 -18.82 4.66 23.38
N ASN A 590 -19.30 5.90 23.32
CA ASN A 590 -18.95 6.93 24.30
C ASN A 590 -19.00 6.43 25.76
N PRO A 591 -17.87 6.44 26.51
CA PRO A 591 -17.83 5.93 27.88
C PRO A 591 -18.72 6.71 28.85
N ALA A 592 -19.18 7.91 28.48
CA ALA A 592 -20.12 8.73 29.26
C ALA A 592 -21.61 8.51 28.91
N ALA A 593 -21.95 7.66 27.92
CA ALA A 593 -23.34 7.40 27.57
C ALA A 593 -23.90 6.21 28.37
N THR A 594 -25.02 6.38 29.09
CA THR A 594 -25.88 5.25 29.48
C THR A 594 -26.31 4.56 28.18
N ILE A 595 -25.79 3.35 27.95
CA ILE A 595 -25.73 2.74 26.62
C ILE A 595 -27.14 2.59 26.04
N ASN A 596 -27.49 3.44 25.07
CA ASN A 596 -28.51 3.14 24.08
C ASN A 596 -27.77 2.62 22.83
N PRO A 597 -27.80 1.31 22.54
CA PRO A 597 -27.13 0.72 21.38
C PRO A 597 -27.57 1.33 20.05
N ALA A 598 -28.78 1.90 19.99
CA ALA A 598 -29.34 2.55 18.80
C ALA A 598 -28.84 3.99 18.59
N THR A 599 -28.14 4.62 19.54
CA THR A 599 -27.60 5.98 19.38
C THR A 599 -26.13 6.09 19.75
N ALA A 600 -25.47 4.96 19.98
CA ALA A 600 -24.04 4.91 20.23
C ALA A 600 -23.28 5.48 19.01
N LYS A 601 -22.16 6.15 19.28
CA LYS A 601 -21.27 6.79 18.30
C LYS A 601 -19.82 6.73 18.79
N PRO A 602 -18.79 6.84 17.91
CA PRO A 602 -17.41 6.75 18.37
C PRO A 602 -17.10 7.97 19.24
N TYR A 603 -16.39 7.76 20.34
CA TYR A 603 -15.97 8.84 21.22
C TYR A 603 -14.79 9.59 20.64
N CYS A 604 -15.03 10.82 20.22
CA CYS A 604 -14.01 11.74 19.75
C CYS A 604 -13.79 12.84 20.79
N PRO A 605 -12.66 12.83 21.52
CA PRO A 605 -12.38 13.85 22.52
C PRO A 605 -12.19 15.22 21.88
N THR A 606 -12.54 16.27 22.62
CA THR A 606 -12.36 17.66 22.18
C THR A 606 -10.93 18.15 22.46
N PRO A 607 -10.30 18.92 21.55
CA PRO A 607 -10.83 19.35 20.26
C PRO A 607 -10.77 18.23 19.21
N GLN A 608 -11.90 17.97 18.55
CA GLN A 608 -11.98 16.96 17.48
C GLN A 608 -11.13 17.39 16.29
N LYS A 609 -10.38 16.46 15.72
CA LYS A 609 -9.58 16.68 14.52
C LYS A 609 -10.44 16.50 13.26
N GLY A 610 -10.11 17.28 12.24
CA GLY A 610 -10.75 17.30 10.95
C GLY A 610 -12.20 17.77 10.89
N ALA A 611 -12.76 18.28 12.00
CA ALA A 611 -14.12 18.78 12.09
C ALA A 611 -14.27 20.20 11.47
N GLY A 612 -14.08 20.28 10.16
CA GLY A 612 -14.40 21.49 9.40
C GLY A 612 -14.09 21.37 7.92
N VAL A 613 -14.24 22.48 7.20
CA VAL A 613 -13.85 22.63 5.79
C VAL A 613 -12.91 23.84 5.68
N TYR A 614 -11.75 23.63 5.06
CA TYR A 614 -10.80 24.70 4.76
C TYR A 614 -11.02 25.22 3.34
N VAL A 615 -10.96 26.55 3.20
CA VAL A 615 -10.81 27.21 1.90
C VAL A 615 -9.48 27.95 1.89
N LEU A 616 -8.58 27.55 1.00
CA LEU A 616 -7.22 28.08 0.90
C LEU A 616 -7.00 28.70 -0.48
N ASP A 617 -6.20 29.75 -0.56
CA ASP A 617 -5.63 30.21 -1.83
C ASP A 617 -4.64 29.15 -2.34
N ALA A 618 -4.85 28.68 -3.58
CA ALA A 618 -4.15 27.50 -4.07
C ALA A 618 -2.65 27.74 -4.31
N GLN A 619 -2.25 28.98 -4.62
CA GLN A 619 -0.87 29.34 -4.90
C GLN A 619 -0.08 29.64 -3.62
N THR A 620 -0.70 30.34 -2.68
CA THR A 620 -0.02 30.87 -1.47
C THR A 620 -0.28 30.03 -0.22
N GLY A 621 -1.32 29.20 -0.24
CA GLY A 621 -1.79 28.43 0.91
C GLY A 621 -2.52 29.27 1.96
N GLN A 622 -2.71 30.58 1.73
CA GLN A 622 -3.41 31.48 2.66
C GLN A 622 -4.81 30.93 2.96
N GLN A 623 -5.18 30.85 4.24
CA GLN A 623 -6.55 30.46 4.61
C GLN A 623 -7.50 31.63 4.35
N LEU A 624 -8.42 31.43 3.41
CA LEU A 624 -9.48 32.37 3.06
C LEU A 624 -10.69 32.19 3.99
N ALA A 625 -11.01 30.94 4.34
CA ALA A 625 -12.07 30.62 5.30
C ALA A 625 -11.83 29.26 5.99
N PHE A 626 -12.42 29.09 7.16
CA PHE A 626 -12.56 27.80 7.83
C PHE A 626 -13.98 27.69 8.40
N PHE A 627 -14.70 26.65 8.01
CA PHE A 627 -16.06 26.39 8.46
C PHE A 627 -16.09 25.18 9.37
N THR A 628 -16.54 25.34 10.62
CA THR A 628 -16.62 24.24 11.58
C THR A 628 -17.81 23.32 11.28
N THR A 629 -17.58 22.02 11.36
CA THR A 629 -18.63 20.99 11.25
C THR A 629 -18.84 20.28 12.57
N THR A 630 -19.87 19.44 12.66
CA THR A 630 -20.16 18.70 13.87
C THR A 630 -19.17 17.55 14.08
N ARG A 631 -18.72 16.90 13.01
CA ARG A 631 -17.67 15.87 13.04
C ARG A 631 -16.68 16.03 11.90
N SER A 632 -15.70 15.14 11.86
CA SER A 632 -14.65 15.08 10.83
C SER A 632 -15.21 15.04 9.40
N VAL A 633 -14.63 15.86 8.52
CA VAL A 633 -14.95 15.90 7.08
C VAL A 633 -13.84 15.17 6.33
N ALA A 634 -13.98 13.85 6.21
CA ALA A 634 -13.05 13.00 5.48
C ALA A 634 -13.40 12.86 3.99
N ALA A 635 -14.66 13.11 3.62
CA ALA A 635 -15.13 13.11 2.25
C ALA A 635 -14.54 14.29 1.45
N ASP A 636 -14.35 14.10 0.14
CA ASP A 636 -14.01 15.22 -0.75
C ASP A 636 -15.15 16.25 -0.77
N VAL A 637 -14.81 17.51 -1.06
CA VAL A 637 -15.80 18.60 -1.15
C VAL A 637 -16.24 18.78 -2.60
N ALA A 638 -17.54 18.69 -2.86
CA ALA A 638 -18.08 18.85 -4.21
C ALA A 638 -18.30 20.34 -4.51
N LEU A 639 -17.85 20.81 -5.68
CA LEU A 639 -17.96 22.20 -6.11
C LEU A 639 -18.98 22.33 -7.24
N ILE A 640 -19.72 23.43 -7.29
CA ILE A 640 -20.66 23.72 -8.37
C ILE A 640 -20.69 25.22 -8.68
N SER A 641 -20.89 25.53 -9.96
CA SER A 641 -21.12 26.87 -10.49
C SER A 641 -22.54 26.96 -11.02
N ILE A 642 -23.36 27.85 -10.48
CA ILE A 642 -24.76 28.03 -10.88
C ILE A 642 -24.97 29.35 -11.62
N ALA A 643 -24.43 30.45 -11.08
CA ALA A 643 -24.61 31.81 -11.59
C ALA A 643 -23.66 32.14 -12.73
N THR A 644 -22.38 31.77 -12.60
CA THR A 644 -21.33 32.10 -13.59
C THR A 644 -20.50 30.86 -13.88
N VAL A 645 -20.52 30.40 -15.13
CA VAL A 645 -19.70 29.25 -15.56
C VAL A 645 -18.22 29.53 -15.30
N GLY A 646 -17.53 28.59 -14.65
CA GLY A 646 -16.11 28.70 -14.34
C GLY A 646 -15.79 29.45 -13.04
N VAL A 647 -16.79 30.02 -12.36
CA VAL A 647 -16.65 30.61 -11.02
C VAL A 647 -17.51 29.81 -10.05
N VAL A 648 -16.90 29.16 -9.08
CA VAL A 648 -17.65 28.36 -8.10
C VAL A 648 -18.39 29.30 -7.14
N ASP A 649 -19.69 29.10 -6.99
CA ASP A 649 -20.55 29.87 -6.09
C ASP A 649 -21.10 29.03 -4.93
N HIS A 650 -21.12 27.71 -5.07
CA HIS A 650 -21.48 26.80 -3.99
C HIS A 650 -20.53 25.60 -3.87
N ALA A 651 -20.37 25.11 -2.65
CA ALA A 651 -19.69 23.86 -2.36
C ALA A 651 -20.48 23.01 -1.36
N TYR A 652 -20.32 21.69 -1.41
CA TYR A 652 -21.04 20.74 -0.57
C TYR A 652 -20.08 19.78 0.12
N ALA A 653 -20.17 19.69 1.43
CA ALA A 653 -19.35 18.82 2.27
C ALA A 653 -20.23 17.90 3.12
N ALA A 654 -19.74 16.70 3.41
CA ALA A 654 -20.41 15.74 4.27
C ALA A 654 -19.47 15.26 5.38
N ASP A 655 -19.97 15.18 6.61
CA ASP A 655 -19.17 14.73 7.75
C ASP A 655 -19.44 13.26 8.13
N THR A 656 -18.54 12.71 8.94
CA THR A 656 -18.66 11.36 9.52
C THR A 656 -19.83 11.23 10.50
N GLY A 657 -20.52 12.33 10.82
CA GLY A 657 -21.70 12.36 11.66
C GLY A 657 -23.00 12.22 10.89
N GLY A 658 -22.94 12.08 9.57
CA GLY A 658 -24.13 12.00 8.74
C GLY A 658 -24.77 13.36 8.49
N ASN A 659 -24.03 14.47 8.62
CA ASN A 659 -24.48 15.81 8.26
C ASN A 659 -23.97 16.18 6.85
N ILE A 660 -24.78 16.97 6.14
CA ILE A 660 -24.44 17.54 4.83
C ILE A 660 -24.55 19.06 4.96
N TYR A 661 -23.51 19.74 4.49
CA TYR A 661 -23.35 21.18 4.56
C TYR A 661 -23.22 21.76 3.16
N ARG A 662 -23.82 22.93 2.94
CA ARG A 662 -23.59 23.78 1.77
C ARG A 662 -22.81 25.01 2.19
N ILE A 663 -21.75 25.33 1.47
CA ILE A 663 -21.01 26.59 1.56
C ILE A 663 -21.53 27.49 0.45
N ASP A 664 -21.93 28.70 0.84
CA ASP A 664 -22.40 29.75 -0.05
C ASP A 664 -21.29 30.78 -0.18
N PHE A 665 -20.63 30.80 -1.35
CA PHE A 665 -19.65 31.83 -1.67
C PHE A 665 -20.37 33.13 -2.04
N ALA A 666 -19.72 34.26 -1.77
CA ALA A 666 -20.27 35.60 -1.89
C ALA A 666 -19.20 36.53 -2.45
N ALA A 667 -19.58 37.73 -2.92
CA ALA A 667 -18.68 38.68 -3.57
C ALA A 667 -17.48 39.13 -2.69
N ASN A 668 -17.54 38.89 -1.38
CA ASN A 668 -16.45 39.07 -0.44
C ASN A 668 -16.26 37.79 0.38
N SER A 669 -15.01 37.30 0.51
CA SER A 669 -14.69 36.09 1.27
C SER A 669 -15.05 36.16 2.75
N ALA A 670 -15.09 37.36 3.34
CA ALA A 670 -15.57 37.57 4.71
C ALA A 670 -17.07 37.33 4.88
N GLN A 671 -17.84 37.26 3.78
CA GLN A 671 -19.27 37.00 3.77
C GLN A 671 -19.63 35.57 3.37
N TRP A 672 -18.63 34.71 3.13
CA TRP A 672 -18.88 33.30 2.86
C TRP A 672 -19.47 32.64 4.12
N VAL A 673 -20.49 31.81 3.91
CA VAL A 673 -21.20 31.13 5.00
C VAL A 673 -21.37 29.65 4.71
N MET A 674 -21.48 28.84 5.76
CA MET A 674 -21.80 27.42 5.65
C MET A 674 -23.09 27.10 6.40
N ASN A 675 -24.02 26.44 5.71
CA ASN A 675 -25.32 26.04 6.21
C ASN A 675 -25.41 24.52 6.28
N ARG A 676 -25.91 23.95 7.39
CA ARG A 676 -26.27 22.53 7.42
C ARG A 676 -27.60 22.37 6.68
N ILE A 677 -27.59 21.67 5.55
CA ILE A 677 -28.75 21.54 4.66
C ILE A 677 -29.46 20.19 4.77
N ALA A 678 -28.78 19.18 5.29
CA ALA A 678 -29.38 17.87 5.52
C ALA A 678 -28.63 17.11 6.61
N TYR A 679 -29.29 16.14 7.24
CA TYR A 679 -28.70 15.28 8.24
C TYR A 679 -29.43 13.94 8.35
N THR A 680 -28.72 12.96 8.90
CA THR A 680 -29.25 11.66 9.31
C THR A 680 -29.29 11.59 10.83
N ASN A 681 -30.28 10.90 11.41
CA ASN A 681 -30.35 10.64 12.85
C ASN A 681 -29.77 9.25 13.22
N GLY A 682 -29.27 8.52 12.23
CA GLY A 682 -28.84 7.14 12.39
C GLY A 682 -27.55 6.97 13.20
N SER A 683 -27.62 6.11 14.21
CA SER A 683 -26.61 5.30 14.95
C SER A 683 -25.17 5.27 14.39
N GLY A 684 -24.49 6.41 14.22
CA GLY A 684 -23.12 6.44 13.69
C GLY A 684 -22.99 6.22 12.18
N ARG A 685 -24.01 6.62 11.39
CA ARG A 685 -23.95 6.57 9.92
C ARG A 685 -22.96 7.61 9.37
N LYS A 686 -21.86 7.12 8.79
CA LYS A 686 -20.80 7.98 8.22
C LYS A 686 -21.05 8.31 6.75
N PHE A 687 -20.69 9.53 6.34
CA PHE A 687 -20.42 9.86 4.94
C PHE A 687 -18.90 9.99 4.74
N LEU A 688 -18.35 9.22 3.80
CA LEU A 688 -16.92 9.17 3.50
C LEU A 688 -16.59 9.51 2.03
N PHE A 689 -17.60 9.86 1.23
CA PHE A 689 -17.48 10.21 -0.17
C PHE A 689 -18.22 11.51 -0.45
N ALA A 690 -17.75 12.24 -1.45
CA ALA A 690 -18.34 13.50 -1.87
C ALA A 690 -19.80 13.31 -2.34
N PRO A 691 -20.69 14.28 -2.09
CA PRO A 691 -21.97 14.33 -2.77
C PRO A 691 -21.78 14.50 -4.29
N SER A 692 -22.61 13.83 -5.09
CA SER A 692 -22.75 14.13 -6.52
C SER A 692 -23.80 15.22 -6.70
N LEU A 693 -23.47 16.24 -7.50
CA LEU A 693 -24.28 17.45 -7.66
C LEU A 693 -24.78 17.58 -9.10
N LEU A 694 -26.04 17.98 -9.26
CA LEU A 694 -26.62 18.35 -10.55
C LEU A 694 -27.48 19.61 -10.40
N ALA A 695 -27.15 20.67 -11.12
CA ALA A 695 -27.94 21.90 -11.15
C ALA A 695 -29.37 21.61 -11.66
N ALA A 696 -30.36 22.22 -11.01
CA ALA A 696 -31.77 22.10 -11.33
C ALA A 696 -32.44 23.48 -11.48
N PRO A 697 -33.54 23.59 -12.25
CA PRO A 697 -34.25 24.86 -12.40
C PRO A 697 -34.71 25.46 -11.06
N GLY A 698 -34.76 26.79 -11.00
CA GLY A 698 -35.28 27.51 -9.83
C GLY A 698 -34.28 27.66 -8.68
N ASN A 699 -32.98 27.80 -8.97
CA ASN A 699 -31.90 27.87 -7.98
C ASN A 699 -31.91 26.66 -7.03
N GLN A 700 -31.95 25.47 -7.63
CA GLN A 700 -31.94 24.20 -6.91
C GLN A 700 -30.76 23.33 -7.37
N VAL A 701 -30.36 22.40 -6.51
CA VAL A 701 -29.33 21.42 -6.80
C VAL A 701 -29.83 20.05 -6.36
N TYR A 702 -29.79 19.05 -7.25
CA TYR A 702 -29.92 17.66 -6.84
C TYR A 702 -28.62 17.23 -6.16
N VAL A 703 -28.76 16.71 -4.94
CA VAL A 703 -27.65 16.19 -4.14
C VAL A 703 -27.87 14.70 -3.96
N ALA A 704 -26.95 13.90 -4.48
CA ALA A 704 -26.94 12.45 -4.31
C ALA A 704 -25.74 12.00 -3.47
N ILE A 705 -25.96 11.17 -2.46
CA ILE A 705 -24.88 10.71 -1.56
C ILE A 705 -25.19 9.34 -0.96
N GLY A 706 -24.16 8.50 -0.81
CA GLY A 706 -24.24 7.20 -0.15
C GLY A 706 -23.60 7.23 1.23
N SER A 707 -24.27 6.68 2.24
CA SER A 707 -23.67 6.45 3.56
C SER A 707 -22.95 5.10 3.62
N GLY A 708 -21.91 5.01 4.44
CA GLY A 708 -21.20 3.76 4.69
C GLY A 708 -19.92 3.97 5.49
N ASP A 709 -19.49 2.93 6.21
CA ASP A 709 -18.18 2.88 6.84
C ASP A 709 -17.26 1.95 6.04
N ARG A 710 -16.49 2.54 5.13
CA ARG A 710 -15.52 1.79 4.31
C ARG A 710 -14.40 1.20 5.16
N GLU A 711 -14.07 1.83 6.28
CA GLU A 711 -12.93 1.47 7.12
C GLU A 711 -13.29 0.31 8.06
N HIS A 712 -14.57 0.18 8.39
CA HIS A 712 -15.15 -0.94 9.14
C HIS A 712 -16.38 -1.51 8.42
N PRO A 713 -16.20 -2.17 7.25
CA PRO A 713 -17.31 -2.60 6.42
C PRO A 713 -18.05 -3.83 6.97
N LEU A 714 -17.43 -4.58 7.89
CA LEU A 714 -18.02 -5.79 8.46
C LEU A 714 -18.99 -5.42 9.58
N GLN A 715 -20.16 -6.07 9.59
CA GLN A 715 -21.16 -5.87 10.65
C GLN A 715 -20.61 -6.11 12.06
N ALA A 716 -19.68 -7.06 12.23
CA ALA A 716 -19.02 -7.33 13.52
C ALA A 716 -18.09 -6.19 14.00
N GLN A 717 -17.71 -5.28 13.09
CA GLN A 717 -16.89 -4.11 13.38
C GLN A 717 -17.75 -2.84 13.53
N TYR A 718 -19.04 -2.91 13.15
CA TYR A 718 -19.95 -1.82 13.48
C TYR A 718 -20.10 -1.78 15.00
N PRO A 719 -19.80 -0.66 15.65
CA PRO A 719 -19.97 -0.53 17.10
C PRO A 719 -21.46 -0.47 17.51
N TYR A 720 -22.37 -0.54 16.53
CA TYR A 720 -23.80 -0.24 16.64
C TYR A 720 -24.64 -1.35 16.02
N THR A 721 -25.66 -1.81 16.74
CA THR A 721 -26.68 -2.69 16.19
C THR A 721 -27.57 -1.92 15.21
N ASN A 722 -27.83 -2.49 14.02
CA ASN A 722 -28.82 -2.03 13.03
C ASN A 722 -28.46 -0.77 12.18
N VAL A 723 -27.19 -0.50 11.86
CA VAL A 723 -26.87 0.54 10.87
C VAL A 723 -27.26 0.08 9.47
N LEU A 724 -28.34 0.64 8.92
CA LEU A 724 -28.76 0.39 7.54
C LEU A 724 -28.21 1.46 6.61
N ASN A 725 -27.11 1.22 5.93
CA ASN A 725 -26.56 2.14 4.92
C ASN A 725 -27.56 2.41 3.78
N ARG A 726 -27.59 3.64 3.26
CA ARG A 726 -28.54 4.10 2.22
C ARG A 726 -27.86 5.00 1.20
N PHE A 727 -28.44 5.05 0.01
CA PHE A 727 -28.24 6.13 -0.94
C PHE A 727 -29.39 7.12 -0.82
N TYR A 728 -29.05 8.39 -0.73
CA TYR A 728 -29.99 9.50 -0.65
C TYR A 728 -29.89 10.31 -1.92
N VAL A 729 -31.04 10.79 -2.41
CA VAL A 729 -31.13 11.82 -3.44
C VAL A 729 -32.18 12.81 -2.99
N PHE A 730 -31.81 14.09 -2.86
CA PHE A 730 -32.74 15.15 -2.49
C PHE A 730 -32.46 16.43 -3.27
N LYS A 731 -33.42 17.35 -3.28
CA LYS A 731 -33.26 18.68 -3.86
C LYS A 731 -32.91 19.66 -2.76
N ASP A 732 -31.78 20.32 -2.90
CA ASP A 732 -31.45 21.49 -2.10
C ASP A 732 -31.92 22.77 -2.81
N SER A 733 -32.52 23.68 -2.06
CA SER A 733 -32.87 25.02 -2.56
C SER A 733 -31.82 26.01 -2.06
N LEU A 734 -31.17 26.70 -2.98
CA LEU A 734 -30.10 27.65 -2.65
C LEU A 734 -30.58 28.86 -1.84
N ALA A 735 -31.90 29.11 -1.82
CA ALA A 735 -32.52 30.13 -0.96
C ALA A 735 -32.82 29.64 0.47
N SER A 736 -32.82 28.32 0.69
CA SER A 736 -33.07 27.71 2.00
C SER A 736 -31.78 27.55 2.79
N THR A 737 -31.87 27.75 4.10
CA THR A 737 -30.82 27.42 5.08
C THR A 737 -31.28 26.36 6.08
N SER A 738 -32.49 25.80 5.88
CA SER A 738 -33.06 24.79 6.77
C SER A 738 -32.54 23.39 6.44
N ALA A 739 -32.26 22.60 7.48
CA ALA A 739 -31.74 21.24 7.32
C ALA A 739 -32.86 20.21 7.13
N LEU A 740 -32.79 19.41 6.07
CA LEU A 740 -33.68 18.28 5.81
C LEU A 740 -33.28 17.04 6.63
N TRP A 741 -34.26 16.40 7.28
CA TRP A 741 -34.06 15.09 7.90
C TRP A 741 -34.19 14.00 6.85
N LEU A 742 -33.07 13.37 6.49
CA LEU A 742 -33.00 12.40 5.40
C LEU A 742 -33.61 11.03 5.74
N ASP A 743 -33.80 10.73 7.03
CA ASP A 743 -34.43 9.48 7.47
C ASP A 743 -35.90 9.67 7.88
N ASP A 744 -36.53 10.77 7.49
CA ASP A 744 -37.94 11.02 7.80
C ASP A 744 -38.82 9.96 7.10
N PRO A 745 -39.48 9.06 7.85
CA PRO A 745 -40.29 7.99 7.26
C PRO A 745 -41.50 8.53 6.50
N THR A 746 -41.91 9.78 6.73
CA THR A 746 -43.02 10.40 6.00
C THR A 746 -42.63 10.92 4.62
N GLN A 747 -41.33 11.08 4.36
CA GLN A 747 -40.77 11.55 3.10
C GLN A 747 -40.21 10.40 2.24
N MET A 748 -40.16 9.18 2.77
CA MET A 748 -39.67 7.95 2.11
C MET A 748 -40.85 7.11 1.60
N ASN A 749 -41.53 7.54 0.54
CA ASN A 749 -42.55 6.75 -0.18
C ASN A 749 -41.97 6.10 -1.43
#